data_AF-A0A9Q8WIZ6-F1
#
_entry.id   AF-A0A9Q8WIZ6-F1
#
_cell.length_a   1.000
_cell.length_b   1.000
_cell.length_c   1.000
_cell.angle_alpha   90.00
_cell.angle_beta   90.00
_cell.angle_gamma   90.00
#
_symmetry.space_group_name_H-M   'P 1'
#
loop_
_entity.id
_entity.type
_entity.pdbx_description
1 polymer ?
#
loop_
_entity_poly.entity_id
_entity_poly.type
_entity_poly.pdbx_seq_one_letter_code
_entity_poly.pdbx_strand_id
1 'polypeptide(L)'
;MDPRYHRTPSPGQPAQHGYQLEDNPFNNQAQQGYHQPPPQHVDDPYGRPSPHSQLDIPMAPGRYGTPSDQLQLNAAHSVSNLSGYDTPVNHGDYGVNPEAHHDAYYNQSYEPSPHDPAHPYDQPTGYNEYDDNRPMLPHQDTMTTDGGYQDNPTPQPAGGGIKRWKTVKQVLLYRGNLVLDCPVPPRLLNQLPHGERDEFTHMRYSAATCDPNFFYDDNFTLRQRLFSKPRHTELFIVVTMYNEDEILFARTMIGVLKNVEYMCSRKESKTWGKDAWKKIVVCVVSDGRGKINPRTRALLAGMGVYQEGIAKQQVNGKDVTAHIYEYTSQVGMTIKNDVVTLVPKQQPVQMLFCLKEKNSKKINSHRWFFQAFGRVLDPNICVLIDAGTKPGGNSIYHLWKAFDLEPMCAGACGEIKAMLGTGGKHLLNPLVATQNFEYKMSNILDKPLESAFGFISVLPGAFSAYRYVALQNDKNGQGPLEKYFAGEKLEGAGAGIFTSNMYLAEDRILCFELVTKRNCHWILQYVKSATGETDVPDTVTELVLQRRRWLNGSFFAAIYAIAHFYEFFRSDHSILRKLMFFIEFVFNTINMIFAWFAIGNFFLVFKILTTSLGEDNLLGRTGEILGVVFTWLYGISLMTCFVLSMGNRPAGSGAYYITMVYFWALIMIYLLFAAVFIAVKAIIADVNDSNGFNVSDLFKNPVFYTLIISVMSTYGIWLIASLLMFDPWHMITSFAQYMLLTPTYTNILNVYAFCNTHDISWGTKGDDGAEKLPTVSTKDGSGKTDLPDEADLNAQYERELKVFSAKFVQEVKPPTDSQKAEAQMDYYRGVRSVVVLAWMISNFGLAAVVLSAAGLERISPTASTTDDTDGRANIYMSVVLWSVAGLSSFKFIGAMWFLVVRMFRGV
;
A
#
# COMPACT_ATOMS: atom_id res chain seq x y z
N MET A 1 -46.70 -38.98 13.19
CA MET A 1 -46.45 -39.59 11.87
C MET A 1 -46.90 -38.60 10.80
N ASP A 2 -45.95 -37.97 10.10
CA ASP A 2 -46.07 -37.50 8.70
C ASP A 2 -44.63 -37.22 8.18
N PRO A 3 -44.13 -37.86 7.09
CA PRO A 3 -42.70 -37.89 6.77
C PRO A 3 -42.33 -36.94 5.60
N ARG A 4 -42.35 -35.61 5.80
CA ARG A 4 -41.94 -34.65 4.73
C ARG A 4 -41.07 -33.46 5.17
N TYR A 5 -40.43 -33.52 6.33
CA TYR A 5 -39.51 -32.47 6.80
C TYR A 5 -38.03 -32.70 6.42
N HIS A 6 -37.73 -33.18 5.21
CA HIS A 6 -36.35 -33.16 4.70
C HIS A 6 -36.32 -33.05 3.16
N ARG A 7 -36.25 -31.82 2.64
CA ARG A 7 -35.68 -31.53 1.33
C ARG A 7 -34.84 -30.25 1.41
N THR A 8 -33.58 -30.36 1.03
CA THR A 8 -32.64 -29.27 0.81
C THR A 8 -33.05 -28.45 -0.42
N PRO A 9 -32.80 -27.13 -0.46
CA PRO A 9 -33.01 -26.33 -1.67
C PRO A 9 -31.99 -26.67 -2.77
N SER A 10 -32.47 -26.73 -4.01
CA SER A 10 -31.68 -26.96 -5.23
C SER A 10 -30.89 -25.69 -5.64
N PRO A 11 -29.69 -25.81 -6.23
CA PRO A 11 -28.82 -24.67 -6.52
C PRO A 11 -29.25 -23.97 -7.81
N GLY A 12 -30.01 -22.88 -7.72
CA GLY A 12 -30.47 -22.17 -8.92
C GLY A 12 -30.93 -20.73 -8.79
N GLN A 13 -31.07 -20.16 -7.59
CA GLN A 13 -31.50 -18.78 -7.40
C GLN A 13 -30.75 -18.13 -6.24
N PRO A 14 -29.87 -17.14 -6.47
CA PRO A 14 -29.36 -16.30 -5.40
C PRO A 14 -30.43 -15.27 -5.04
N ALA A 15 -31.01 -15.39 -3.85
CA ALA A 15 -31.81 -14.33 -3.27
C ALA A 15 -30.93 -13.09 -3.06
N GLN A 16 -31.29 -11.98 -3.71
CA GLN A 16 -30.80 -10.65 -3.35
C GLN A 16 -31.39 -10.29 -1.98
N HIS A 17 -30.61 -10.47 -0.91
CA HIS A 17 -30.88 -9.79 0.36
C HIS A 17 -29.94 -8.60 0.46
N GLY A 18 -30.46 -7.43 0.08
CA GLY A 18 -29.93 -6.15 0.52
C GLY A 18 -30.21 -6.02 2.02
N TYR A 19 -29.20 -5.59 2.78
CA TYR A 19 -29.37 -5.20 4.17
C TYR A 19 -30.16 -3.90 4.23
N GLN A 20 -31.49 -4.01 4.36
CA GLN A 20 -32.34 -2.94 4.87
C GLN A 20 -32.39 -3.07 6.39
N LEU A 21 -32.05 -2.00 7.10
CA LEU A 21 -32.27 -1.89 8.54
C LEU A 21 -33.79 -1.81 8.75
N GLU A 22 -34.37 -2.79 9.43
CA GLU A 22 -35.77 -2.77 9.82
C GLU A 22 -35.98 -1.84 11.02
N ASP A 23 -36.87 -0.87 10.85
CA ASP A 23 -37.45 -0.05 11.91
C ASP A 23 -38.67 -0.78 12.52
N ASN A 24 -38.61 -0.91 13.84
CA ASN A 24 -39.68 -0.96 14.84
C ASN A 24 -40.71 -2.13 14.85
N PRO A 25 -40.85 -2.87 15.96
CA PRO A 25 -41.74 -4.03 16.08
C PRO A 25 -43.01 -3.71 16.87
N PHE A 26 -44.13 -3.31 16.24
CA PHE A 26 -45.47 -3.45 16.83
C PHE A 26 -46.56 -3.27 15.75
N ASN A 27 -47.01 -4.37 15.13
CA ASN A 27 -48.46 -4.62 14.98
C ASN A 27 -48.73 -6.05 14.46
N ASN A 28 -49.39 -6.84 15.28
CA ASN A 28 -50.05 -8.09 14.90
C ASN A 28 -51.52 -7.75 14.60
N GLN A 29 -52.04 -8.07 13.41
CA GLN A 29 -53.35 -8.73 13.27
C GLN A 29 -53.67 -9.18 11.83
N ALA A 30 -54.40 -10.29 11.76
CA ALA A 30 -54.67 -11.19 10.64
C ALA A 30 -55.67 -10.70 9.59
N GLN A 31 -55.60 -11.23 8.35
CA GLN A 31 -56.56 -12.24 7.80
C GLN A 31 -56.38 -12.52 6.29
N GLN A 32 -56.33 -13.82 5.95
CA GLN A 32 -56.96 -14.59 4.83
C GLN A 32 -57.10 -13.93 3.44
N GLY A 33 -56.78 -14.50 2.27
CA GLY A 33 -56.51 -15.88 1.80
C GLY A 33 -57.19 -16.08 0.41
N TYR A 34 -56.55 -16.79 -0.55
CA TYR A 34 -57.10 -17.64 -1.66
C TYR A 34 -56.21 -17.69 -2.94
N HIS A 35 -56.19 -18.89 -3.54
CA HIS A 35 -55.25 -19.46 -4.51
C HIS A 35 -55.72 -19.41 -5.99
N GLN A 36 -54.74 -19.24 -6.92
CA GLN A 36 -54.48 -19.90 -8.24
C GLN A 36 -55.56 -19.93 -9.37
N PRO A 37 -55.25 -20.36 -10.63
CA PRO A 37 -54.13 -20.10 -11.58
C PRO A 37 -54.63 -19.77 -13.04
N PRO A 38 -53.78 -19.63 -14.10
CA PRO A 38 -54.22 -19.24 -15.45
C PRO A 38 -54.31 -20.40 -16.47
N PRO A 39 -55.08 -20.27 -17.58
CA PRO A 39 -55.07 -21.25 -18.68
C PRO A 39 -54.43 -20.75 -20.00
N GLN A 40 -53.91 -21.70 -20.78
CA GLN A 40 -53.46 -21.64 -22.18
C GLN A 40 -54.52 -22.23 -23.15
N HIS A 41 -54.38 -21.91 -24.46
CA HIS A 41 -54.88 -22.56 -25.72
C HIS A 41 -55.58 -21.55 -26.66
N VAL A 42 -55.63 -21.62 -28.02
CA VAL A 42 -54.90 -22.25 -29.16
C VAL A 42 -55.65 -21.81 -30.47
N ASP A 43 -54.90 -21.61 -31.57
CA ASP A 43 -55.18 -21.76 -33.04
C ASP A 43 -56.22 -20.96 -33.93
N ASP A 44 -55.64 -20.30 -34.97
CA ASP A 44 -55.90 -20.28 -36.45
C ASP A 44 -57.13 -19.57 -37.12
N PRO A 45 -57.23 -19.39 -38.48
CA PRO A 45 -56.30 -18.97 -39.58
C PRO A 45 -56.93 -17.96 -40.61
N TYR A 46 -56.29 -17.77 -41.79
CA TYR A 46 -56.64 -17.07 -43.08
C TYR A 46 -55.77 -15.80 -43.32
N GLY A 47 -55.10 -15.51 -44.45
CA GLY A 47 -54.89 -16.10 -45.78
C GLY A 47 -54.15 -15.06 -46.69
N ARG A 48 -53.07 -15.50 -47.36
CA ARG A 48 -52.25 -15.01 -48.54
C ARG A 48 -52.76 -13.84 -49.47
N PRO A 49 -51.99 -13.35 -50.50
CA PRO A 49 -50.52 -13.27 -50.77
C PRO A 49 -49.98 -11.96 -51.51
N SER A 50 -48.63 -11.76 -51.50
CA SER A 50 -47.59 -11.24 -52.46
C SER A 50 -47.87 -10.18 -53.60
N PRO A 51 -46.89 -9.61 -54.40
CA PRO A 51 -45.40 -9.76 -54.48
C PRO A 51 -44.50 -8.49 -54.79
N HIS A 52 -43.17 -8.70 -54.67
CA HIS A 52 -41.94 -8.16 -55.35
C HIS A 52 -41.86 -6.86 -56.20
N SER A 53 -40.72 -6.13 -56.07
CA SER A 53 -39.78 -5.83 -57.18
C SER A 53 -38.45 -5.16 -56.72
N GLN A 54 -37.42 -5.28 -57.57
CA GLN A 54 -35.97 -5.08 -57.39
C GLN A 54 -35.45 -3.85 -58.18
N LEU A 55 -34.28 -3.31 -57.78
CA LEU A 55 -33.20 -2.63 -58.55
C LEU A 55 -33.46 -1.33 -59.34
N ASP A 56 -32.61 -0.30 -59.13
CA ASP A 56 -31.73 0.24 -60.19
C ASP A 56 -30.69 1.31 -59.73
N ILE A 57 -29.56 1.35 -60.44
CA ILE A 57 -28.43 2.30 -60.36
C ILE A 57 -28.51 3.28 -61.54
N PRO A 58 -27.98 4.53 -61.43
CA PRO A 58 -27.25 5.09 -62.59
C PRO A 58 -25.94 5.85 -62.27
N MET A 59 -25.08 5.95 -63.30
CA MET A 59 -23.75 6.57 -63.37
C MET A 59 -23.74 8.08 -63.75
N ALA A 60 -22.61 8.75 -63.44
CA ALA A 60 -22.03 10.11 -63.65
C ALA A 60 -22.33 10.88 -64.99
N PRO A 61 -21.97 12.20 -65.24
CA PRO A 61 -20.78 12.96 -64.77
C PRO A 61 -20.88 14.52 -64.53
N GLY A 62 -19.88 15.12 -63.85
CA GLY A 62 -19.62 16.58 -63.90
C GLY A 62 -18.82 17.19 -62.72
N ARG A 63 -17.68 17.85 -63.02
CA ARG A 63 -16.73 18.51 -62.11
C ARG A 63 -17.25 19.85 -61.51
N TYR A 64 -16.88 20.19 -60.27
CA TYR A 64 -16.05 21.35 -59.87
C TYR A 64 -16.06 21.57 -58.33
N GLY A 65 -14.86 21.67 -57.72
CA GLY A 65 -14.54 22.54 -56.58
C GLY A 65 -14.87 22.08 -55.14
N THR A 66 -13.84 21.66 -54.39
CA THR A 66 -13.77 21.84 -52.92
C THR A 66 -13.50 23.32 -52.60
N PRO A 67 -14.00 23.85 -51.47
CA PRO A 67 -13.14 23.87 -50.28
C PRO A 67 -13.87 23.49 -48.99
N SER A 68 -13.31 22.47 -48.35
CA SER A 68 -13.23 22.30 -46.90
C SER A 68 -12.76 23.60 -46.24
N ASP A 69 -13.65 24.31 -45.54
CA ASP A 69 -13.33 25.29 -44.48
C ASP A 69 -14.63 25.92 -43.92
N GLN A 70 -15.56 25.10 -43.44
CA GLN A 70 -16.63 25.50 -42.51
C GLN A 70 -17.55 24.31 -42.19
N LEU A 71 -17.26 23.60 -41.11
CA LEU A 71 -18.26 22.75 -40.45
C LEU A 71 -18.27 23.07 -38.96
N GLN A 72 -19.38 23.69 -38.53
CA GLN A 72 -19.71 23.95 -37.14
C GLN A 72 -19.81 22.61 -36.38
N LEU A 73 -19.05 22.50 -35.28
CA LEU A 73 -19.22 21.45 -34.29
C LEU A 73 -20.56 21.66 -33.55
N ASN A 74 -21.58 20.92 -33.95
CA ASN A 74 -22.76 20.74 -33.10
C ASN A 74 -22.42 19.73 -31.99
N ALA A 75 -22.49 20.22 -30.75
CA ALA A 75 -22.44 19.40 -29.55
C ALA A 75 -23.69 18.51 -29.46
N ALA A 76 -23.53 17.41 -28.73
CA ALA A 76 -24.47 16.31 -28.59
C ALA A 76 -25.93 16.73 -28.36
N HIS A 77 -26.80 16.06 -29.12
CA HIS A 77 -28.26 16.11 -29.03
C HIS A 77 -28.78 16.03 -27.59
N SER A 78 -29.35 17.12 -27.10
CA SER A 78 -30.40 17.09 -26.08
C SER A 78 -31.72 16.74 -26.77
N VAL A 79 -32.54 15.92 -26.12
CA VAL A 79 -33.80 15.43 -26.66
C VAL A 79 -34.82 16.58 -26.66
N SER A 80 -35.02 17.10 -27.88
CA SER A 80 -36.21 17.70 -28.48
C SER A 80 -37.36 18.18 -27.59
N ASN A 81 -37.56 19.50 -27.61
CA ASN A 81 -38.84 20.19 -27.58
C ASN A 81 -39.88 19.54 -28.51
N LEU A 82 -41.12 19.40 -28.05
CA LEU A 82 -42.30 19.35 -28.91
C LEU A 82 -43.43 20.23 -28.35
N SER A 83 -43.94 21.09 -29.23
CA SER A 83 -45.24 21.81 -29.25
C SER A 83 -45.49 22.97 -28.27
N GLY A 84 -45.90 24.11 -28.85
CA GLY A 84 -46.24 25.36 -28.17
C GLY A 84 -47.75 25.64 -28.03
N TYR A 85 -48.02 26.79 -27.37
CA TYR A 85 -49.24 27.62 -27.28
C TYR A 85 -50.61 26.91 -27.25
N ASP A 86 -51.32 26.88 -26.10
CA ASP A 86 -52.23 27.95 -25.64
C ASP A 86 -52.76 27.68 -24.20
N THR A 87 -53.54 28.62 -23.66
CA THR A 87 -53.80 29.06 -22.27
C THR A 87 -54.77 28.22 -21.37
N PRO A 88 -54.98 28.56 -20.06
CA PRO A 88 -55.08 27.60 -18.95
C PRO A 88 -56.49 27.27 -18.43
N VAL A 89 -56.71 26.05 -17.90
CA VAL A 89 -57.78 25.74 -16.94
C VAL A 89 -57.29 24.71 -15.90
N ASN A 90 -57.67 24.95 -14.65
CA ASN A 90 -57.13 24.43 -13.40
C ASN A 90 -58.01 23.30 -12.79
N HIS A 91 -57.42 22.16 -12.38
CA HIS A 91 -57.57 21.48 -11.06
C HIS A 91 -57.44 19.94 -11.04
N GLY A 92 -56.53 19.46 -10.17
CA GLY A 92 -56.51 18.20 -9.37
C GLY A 92 -56.39 16.87 -10.13
N ASP A 93 -55.54 15.89 -9.81
CA ASP A 93 -55.05 15.47 -8.50
C ASP A 93 -53.86 14.50 -8.62
N TYR A 94 -53.15 14.34 -7.51
CA TYR A 94 -51.81 13.81 -7.26
C TYR A 94 -51.30 12.55 -8.00
N GLY A 95 -50.08 12.69 -8.55
CA GLY A 95 -49.15 11.59 -8.84
C GLY A 95 -47.83 11.80 -8.10
N VAL A 96 -47.55 10.95 -7.13
CA VAL A 96 -46.42 11.00 -6.18
C VAL A 96 -45.09 10.77 -6.90
N ASN A 97 -44.16 11.72 -6.75
CA ASN A 97 -42.75 11.59 -7.16
C ASN A 97 -41.92 11.09 -5.95
N PRO A 98 -41.29 9.90 -6.02
CA PRO A 98 -40.53 9.32 -4.91
C PRO A 98 -39.23 10.03 -4.50
N GLU A 99 -38.87 11.15 -5.14
CA GLU A 99 -37.62 11.88 -4.84
C GLU A 99 -37.81 13.08 -3.88
N ALA A 100 -39.03 13.32 -3.38
CA ALA A 100 -39.38 14.55 -2.66
C ALA A 100 -39.37 14.47 -1.10
N HIS A 101 -38.81 13.44 -0.47
CA HIS A 101 -38.74 13.36 0.99
C HIS A 101 -37.36 12.90 1.48
N HIS A 102 -36.43 13.83 1.72
CA HIS A 102 -35.35 13.61 2.69
C HIS A 102 -34.79 14.86 3.41
N ASP A 103 -35.16 16.09 3.01
CA ASP A 103 -34.61 17.30 3.64
C ASP A 103 -35.60 18.05 4.55
N ALA A 104 -36.13 17.35 5.56
CA ALA A 104 -36.82 17.99 6.66
C ALA A 104 -36.17 17.57 7.98
N TYR A 105 -35.13 18.28 8.40
CA TYR A 105 -34.84 18.69 9.78
C TYR A 105 -33.46 19.36 9.80
N TYR A 106 -33.41 20.69 9.61
CA TYR A 106 -32.59 21.59 10.43
C TYR A 106 -32.96 23.06 10.11
N ASN A 107 -33.36 23.79 11.15
CA ASN A 107 -33.81 25.18 11.13
C ASN A 107 -32.73 26.16 10.64
N GLN A 108 -33.09 27.05 9.71
CA GLN A 108 -32.37 28.32 9.48
C GLN A 108 -32.93 29.41 10.39
N SER A 109 -32.03 30.18 11.00
CA SER A 109 -32.31 31.36 11.82
C SER A 109 -32.77 32.54 10.96
N TYR A 110 -33.83 33.21 11.44
CA TYR A 110 -34.55 34.33 10.85
C TYR A 110 -33.71 35.62 10.80
N GLU A 111 -33.56 36.22 9.62
CA GLU A 111 -33.25 37.65 9.44
C GLU A 111 -34.26 38.26 8.46
N PRO A 112 -34.95 39.36 8.83
CA PRO A 112 -35.94 39.99 7.98
C PRO A 112 -35.32 41.03 7.03
N SER A 113 -35.79 41.02 5.79
CA SER A 113 -35.72 42.13 4.82
C SER A 113 -37.15 42.32 4.27
N PRO A 114 -37.50 43.39 3.53
CA PRO A 114 -36.76 44.62 3.21
C PRO A 114 -37.64 45.89 3.36
N HIS A 115 -37.11 47.09 3.10
CA HIS A 115 -37.74 48.08 2.20
C HIS A 115 -36.92 49.38 2.07
N ASP A 116 -36.58 49.71 0.82
CA ASP A 116 -36.19 51.03 0.28
C ASP A 116 -37.36 52.04 0.44
N PRO A 117 -37.15 53.38 0.54
CA PRO A 117 -36.75 54.17 -0.65
C PRO A 117 -36.00 55.52 -0.45
N ALA A 118 -35.39 55.99 -1.54
CA ALA A 118 -35.26 57.39 -2.03
C ALA A 118 -34.24 58.40 -1.41
N HIS A 119 -33.46 58.99 -2.34
CA HIS A 119 -32.60 60.21 -2.33
C HIS A 119 -33.27 61.53 -1.82
N PRO A 120 -32.61 62.72 -1.69
CA PRO A 120 -31.17 63.12 -1.58
C PRO A 120 -30.84 64.30 -0.58
N TYR A 121 -29.55 64.68 -0.52
CA TYR A 121 -28.92 66.01 -0.23
C TYR A 121 -28.76 66.59 1.21
N ASP A 122 -27.49 67.02 1.44
CA ASP A 122 -26.92 68.12 2.24
C ASP A 122 -26.71 68.08 3.79
N GLN A 123 -25.42 67.91 4.16
CA GLN A 123 -24.48 68.77 4.97
C GLN A 123 -24.92 69.47 6.28
N PRO A 124 -24.00 70.01 7.13
CA PRO A 124 -22.55 69.82 7.30
C PRO A 124 -22.07 69.70 8.78
N THR A 125 -20.79 69.37 9.02
CA THR A 125 -19.84 70.07 9.94
C THR A 125 -18.52 69.30 10.02
N GLY A 126 -17.39 70.00 9.82
CA GLY A 126 -16.05 69.41 9.71
C GLY A 126 -15.15 69.66 10.92
N TYR A 127 -13.89 69.24 10.80
CA TYR A 127 -12.68 70.01 11.18
C TYR A 127 -11.42 69.38 10.55
N ASN A 128 -10.82 70.14 9.63
CA ASN A 128 -9.41 70.36 9.23
C ASN A 128 -8.31 69.32 9.54
N GLU A 129 -7.47 69.02 8.53
CA GLU A 129 -6.13 69.64 8.41
C GLU A 129 -5.55 69.58 6.97
N TYR A 130 -4.74 70.61 6.67
CA TYR A 130 -4.15 71.13 5.43
C TYR A 130 -3.14 70.17 4.72
N ASP A 131 -2.62 70.35 3.50
CA ASP A 131 -2.42 71.56 2.68
C ASP A 131 -2.19 71.23 1.18
N ASP A 132 -2.38 72.28 0.38
CA ASP A 132 -2.24 72.47 -1.06
C ASP A 132 -0.82 72.38 -1.63
N ASN A 133 -0.71 71.86 -2.86
CA ASN A 133 -0.09 72.57 -3.97
C ASN A 133 -0.38 71.87 -5.32
N ARG A 134 -1.42 72.36 -6.00
CA ARG A 134 -1.77 72.19 -7.43
C ARG A 134 -0.83 73.09 -8.31
N PRO A 135 -0.84 73.10 -9.68
CA PRO A 135 -1.92 72.65 -10.59
C PRO A 135 -1.55 72.00 -11.96
N MET A 136 -2.58 71.34 -12.51
CA MET A 136 -3.08 71.26 -13.90
C MET A 136 -2.16 71.46 -15.13
N LEU A 137 -2.18 70.44 -16.02
CA LEU A 137 -2.24 70.36 -17.51
C LEU A 137 -2.19 71.67 -18.35
N PRO A 138 -2.05 71.62 -19.71
CA PRO A 138 -1.27 70.76 -20.62
C PRO A 138 -0.53 71.59 -21.73
N HIS A 139 0.46 71.04 -22.45
CA HIS A 139 0.56 71.18 -23.92
C HIS A 139 1.77 70.46 -24.52
N GLN A 140 1.50 69.89 -25.68
CA GLN A 140 2.37 69.26 -26.66
C GLN A 140 2.94 70.35 -27.58
N ASP A 141 4.26 70.41 -27.78
CA ASP A 141 4.87 70.72 -29.07
C ASP A 141 6.37 70.38 -29.13
N THR A 142 6.70 69.71 -30.23
CA THR A 142 8.00 69.32 -30.77
C THR A 142 8.92 70.50 -31.10
N MET A 143 10.24 70.36 -30.90
CA MET A 143 11.31 70.61 -31.90
C MET A 143 12.73 70.52 -31.29
N THR A 144 13.61 69.84 -32.06
CA THR A 144 15.06 70.05 -32.26
C THR A 144 16.10 69.67 -31.19
N THR A 145 16.74 68.51 -31.48
CA THR A 145 18.20 68.28 -31.64
C THR A 145 19.19 68.84 -30.63
N ASP A 146 19.88 67.94 -29.93
CA ASP A 146 21.36 67.95 -29.88
C ASP A 146 21.91 66.52 -29.73
N GLY A 147 23.06 66.28 -30.36
CA GLY A 147 23.62 64.97 -30.66
C GLY A 147 24.49 64.35 -29.56
N GLY A 148 24.61 63.03 -29.64
CA GLY A 148 25.58 62.24 -28.88
C GLY A 148 25.59 60.81 -29.38
N TYR A 149 26.49 60.51 -30.31
CA TYR A 149 26.77 59.16 -30.81
C TYR A 149 27.37 58.29 -29.70
N GLN A 150 26.80 57.10 -29.46
CA GLN A 150 27.49 55.97 -28.86
C GLN A 150 27.15 54.71 -29.67
N ASP A 151 28.17 54.17 -30.36
CA ASP A 151 28.15 52.91 -31.05
C ASP A 151 27.91 51.75 -30.07
N ASN A 152 26.89 50.94 -30.34
CA ASN A 152 26.79 49.60 -29.80
C ASN A 152 26.45 48.61 -30.93
N PRO A 153 27.14 47.46 -31.00
CA PRO A 153 27.14 46.58 -32.17
C PRO A 153 25.79 45.88 -32.37
N THR A 154 25.41 45.76 -33.65
CA THR A 154 24.22 45.06 -34.15
C THR A 154 24.24 43.57 -33.79
N PRO A 155 23.24 43.05 -33.07
CA PRO A 155 22.98 41.63 -33.02
C PRO A 155 22.35 41.17 -34.35
N GLN A 156 22.95 40.15 -34.98
CA GLN A 156 22.35 39.43 -36.10
C GLN A 156 20.93 38.95 -35.73
N PRO A 157 19.97 38.96 -36.67
CA PRO A 157 18.67 38.35 -36.42
C PRO A 157 18.84 36.83 -36.29
N ALA A 158 18.78 36.34 -35.06
CA ALA A 158 18.58 34.93 -34.78
C ALA A 158 17.30 34.48 -35.50
N GLY A 159 17.42 33.39 -36.26
CA GLY A 159 16.40 32.88 -37.17
C GLY A 159 15.01 32.88 -36.55
N GLY A 160 14.06 33.47 -37.29
CA GLY A 160 12.65 33.41 -36.99
C GLY A 160 12.17 31.96 -36.96
N GLY A 161 12.20 31.35 -35.77
CA GLY A 161 11.38 30.19 -35.48
C GLY A 161 9.92 30.61 -35.67
N ILE A 162 9.19 29.87 -36.49
CA ILE A 162 7.76 30.04 -36.71
C ILE A 162 7.09 29.99 -35.33
N LYS A 163 6.60 31.13 -34.82
CA LYS A 163 5.71 31.18 -33.66
C LYS A 163 4.38 30.55 -34.09
N ARG A 164 4.25 29.24 -33.90
CA ARG A 164 2.96 28.54 -34.01
C ARG A 164 2.07 29.00 -32.86
N TRP A 165 0.91 29.53 -33.22
CA TRP A 165 -0.11 29.97 -32.28
C TRP A 165 -0.78 28.73 -31.68
N LYS A 166 -0.71 28.58 -30.35
CA LYS A 166 -1.47 27.53 -29.65
C LYS A 166 -2.96 27.84 -29.78
N THR A 167 -3.74 26.85 -30.21
CA THR A 167 -5.18 27.02 -30.39
C THR A 167 -5.87 27.09 -29.02
N VAL A 168 -6.31 28.28 -28.61
CA VAL A 168 -7.09 28.48 -27.37
C VAL A 168 -8.48 27.90 -27.58
N LYS A 169 -8.78 26.74 -26.98
CA LYS A 169 -10.13 26.14 -27.04
C LYS A 169 -10.91 26.54 -25.79
N GLN A 170 -12.16 26.98 -25.98
CA GLN A 170 -13.09 27.25 -24.89
C GLN A 170 -13.67 25.91 -24.43
N VAL A 171 -13.44 25.55 -23.17
CA VAL A 171 -13.92 24.30 -22.57
C VAL A 171 -14.94 24.60 -21.48
N LEU A 172 -16.12 23.99 -21.61
CA LEU A 172 -17.19 24.10 -20.61
C LEU A 172 -16.82 23.27 -19.37
N LEU A 173 -17.12 23.80 -18.19
CA LEU A 173 -16.96 23.02 -16.95
C LEU A 173 -17.99 21.89 -16.92
N TYR A 174 -17.55 20.70 -16.55
CA TYR A 174 -18.43 19.55 -16.35
C TYR A 174 -18.81 19.48 -14.89
N ARG A 175 -20.08 19.74 -14.57
CA ARG A 175 -20.60 19.81 -13.18
C ARG A 175 -19.77 20.74 -12.27
N GLY A 176 -19.36 21.89 -12.80
CA GLY A 176 -18.53 22.86 -12.08
C GLY A 176 -17.03 22.54 -12.03
N ASN A 177 -16.61 21.38 -12.54
CA ASN A 177 -15.23 20.91 -12.51
C ASN A 177 -14.56 21.01 -13.88
N LEU A 178 -13.25 21.28 -13.91
CA LEU A 178 -12.48 21.33 -15.15
C LEU A 178 -12.18 19.90 -15.62
N VAL A 179 -12.86 19.49 -16.69
CA VAL A 179 -12.70 18.20 -17.34
C VAL A 179 -12.38 18.43 -18.82
N LEU A 180 -11.28 17.87 -19.28
CA LEU A 180 -10.81 17.97 -20.66
C LEU A 180 -10.84 16.59 -21.30
N ASP A 181 -11.31 16.50 -22.53
CA ASP A 181 -11.24 15.27 -23.34
C ASP A 181 -10.16 15.48 -24.40
N CYS A 182 -9.01 14.83 -24.21
CA CYS A 182 -7.79 15.11 -24.96
C CYS A 182 -7.51 13.97 -25.93
N PRO A 183 -7.35 14.23 -27.24
CA PRO A 183 -7.04 13.19 -28.20
C PRO A 183 -5.67 12.56 -27.87
N VAL A 184 -5.59 11.24 -28.01
CA VAL A 184 -4.34 10.49 -27.84
C VAL A 184 -3.44 10.72 -29.06
N PRO A 185 -2.09 10.72 -28.94
CA PRO A 185 -1.20 10.94 -30.08
C PRO A 185 -1.54 10.03 -31.28
N PRO A 186 -1.70 10.59 -32.51
CA PRO A 186 -2.08 9.81 -33.69
C PRO A 186 -1.14 8.62 -33.98
N ARG A 187 0.14 8.73 -33.64
CA ARG A 187 1.09 7.62 -33.77
C ARG A 187 0.81 6.44 -32.87
N LEU A 188 0.35 6.69 -31.65
CA LEU A 188 -0.07 5.64 -30.75
C LEU A 188 -1.39 5.05 -31.25
N LEU A 189 -2.32 5.92 -31.65
CA LEU A 189 -3.63 5.53 -32.16
C LEU A 189 -3.54 4.63 -33.40
N ASN A 190 -2.69 4.97 -34.38
CA ASN A 190 -2.45 4.18 -35.59
C ASN A 190 -1.89 2.76 -35.33
N GLN A 191 -1.35 2.50 -34.14
CA GLN A 191 -0.82 1.17 -33.78
C GLN A 191 -1.88 0.28 -33.10
N LEU A 192 -3.00 0.85 -32.68
CA LEU A 192 -4.01 0.22 -31.85
C LEU A 192 -5.34 0.08 -32.61
N PRO A 193 -6.14 -0.96 -32.32
CA PRO A 193 -7.49 -1.06 -32.89
C PRO A 193 -8.42 -0.09 -32.15
N HIS A 194 -9.04 0.84 -32.88
CA HIS A 194 -9.96 1.84 -32.33
C HIS A 194 -11.18 2.06 -33.25
N GLY A 195 -12.30 2.50 -32.68
CA GLY A 195 -13.44 3.04 -33.43
C GLY A 195 -13.26 4.52 -33.77
N GLU A 196 -14.31 5.16 -34.30
CA GLU A 196 -14.26 6.58 -34.70
C GLU A 196 -14.13 7.53 -33.49
N ARG A 197 -14.87 7.28 -32.40
CA ARG A 197 -14.74 8.02 -31.13
C ARG A 197 -15.13 7.14 -29.94
N ASP A 198 -14.14 6.62 -29.23
CA ASP A 198 -14.35 5.73 -28.08
C ASP A 198 -13.32 5.98 -26.96
N GLU A 199 -13.34 5.12 -25.94
CA GLU A 199 -12.42 5.18 -24.79
C GLU A 199 -10.94 4.96 -25.15
N PHE A 200 -10.64 4.52 -26.37
CA PHE A 200 -9.30 4.28 -26.91
C PHE A 200 -8.77 5.50 -27.70
N THR A 201 -9.62 6.44 -28.11
CA THR A 201 -9.20 7.62 -28.89
C THR A 201 -8.91 8.86 -28.03
N HIS A 202 -9.59 9.02 -26.90
CA HIS A 202 -9.44 10.20 -26.03
C HIS A 202 -9.08 9.84 -24.59
N MET A 203 -8.13 10.57 -24.01
CA MET A 203 -7.78 10.56 -22.60
C MET A 203 -8.56 11.67 -21.89
N ARG A 204 -9.30 11.33 -20.84
CA ARG A 204 -10.05 12.30 -20.03
C ARG A 204 -9.15 12.80 -18.91
N TYR A 205 -8.95 14.12 -18.84
CA TYR A 205 -8.24 14.79 -17.78
C TYR A 205 -9.22 15.51 -16.85
N SER A 206 -9.05 15.39 -15.54
CA SER A 206 -9.77 16.15 -14.52
C SER A 206 -8.80 16.83 -13.57
N ALA A 207 -8.99 18.13 -13.31
CA ALA A 207 -8.23 18.87 -12.31
C ALA A 207 -9.00 18.85 -10.98
N ALA A 208 -8.56 18.06 -10.01
CA ALA A 208 -9.22 17.97 -8.71
C ALA A 208 -8.78 19.15 -7.83
N THR A 209 -9.74 19.95 -7.36
CA THR A 209 -9.53 21.15 -6.54
C THR A 209 -10.02 20.99 -5.10
N CYS A 210 -10.14 19.75 -4.65
CA CYS A 210 -10.68 19.38 -3.34
C CYS A 210 -9.78 18.36 -2.63
N ASP A 211 -10.01 18.19 -1.33
CA ASP A 211 -9.43 17.08 -0.56
C ASP A 211 -10.10 15.75 -0.99
N PRO A 212 -9.39 14.61 -0.96
CA PRO A 212 -9.95 13.31 -1.32
C PRO A 212 -11.32 12.97 -0.72
N ASN A 213 -11.60 13.40 0.52
CA ASN A 213 -12.87 13.12 1.19
C ASN A 213 -14.07 13.74 0.47
N PHE A 214 -13.87 14.91 -0.12
CA PHE A 214 -14.91 15.69 -0.77
C PHE A 214 -14.99 15.43 -2.28
N PHE A 215 -14.17 14.53 -2.84
CA PHE A 215 -14.15 14.29 -4.29
C PHE A 215 -15.53 13.91 -4.85
N TYR A 216 -16.21 12.97 -4.19
CA TYR A 216 -17.57 12.58 -4.57
C TYR A 216 -18.59 13.70 -4.31
N ASP A 217 -18.50 14.34 -3.13
CA ASP A 217 -19.46 15.36 -2.68
C ASP A 217 -19.37 16.66 -3.51
N ASP A 218 -18.17 17.00 -4.01
CA ASP A 218 -17.89 18.12 -4.93
C ASP A 218 -18.19 17.75 -6.41
N ASN A 219 -19.02 16.72 -6.64
CA ASN A 219 -19.51 16.30 -7.95
C ASN A 219 -18.43 15.86 -8.96
N PHE A 220 -17.24 15.47 -8.51
CA PHE A 220 -16.31 14.76 -9.40
C PHE A 220 -16.81 13.34 -9.67
N THR A 221 -16.55 12.86 -10.88
CA THR A 221 -16.96 11.53 -11.33
C THR A 221 -15.89 10.92 -12.21
N LEU A 222 -15.91 9.59 -12.32
CA LEU A 222 -14.98 8.79 -13.11
C LEU A 222 -15.67 8.20 -14.34
N ARG A 223 -14.89 7.96 -15.39
CA ARG A 223 -15.34 7.53 -16.72
C ARG A 223 -16.21 6.27 -16.68
N GLN A 224 -15.92 5.34 -15.76
CA GLN A 224 -16.65 4.07 -15.61
C GLN A 224 -18.15 4.27 -15.31
N ARG A 225 -18.50 5.36 -14.62
CA ARG A 225 -19.90 5.74 -14.33
C ARG A 225 -20.58 6.50 -15.47
N LEU A 226 -19.81 7.02 -16.43
CA LEU A 226 -20.30 7.87 -17.52
C LEU A 226 -20.69 7.09 -18.79
N PHE A 227 -20.37 5.80 -18.87
CA PHE A 227 -20.85 4.96 -19.97
C PHE A 227 -22.38 4.86 -19.95
N SER A 228 -22.98 4.75 -21.14
CA SER A 228 -24.44 4.58 -21.31
C SER A 228 -25.01 3.44 -20.46
N LYS A 229 -24.23 2.37 -20.29
CA LYS A 229 -24.39 1.38 -19.22
C LYS A 229 -23.21 1.51 -18.27
N PRO A 230 -23.41 2.06 -17.06
CA PRO A 230 -22.35 2.19 -16.06
C PRO A 230 -21.65 0.83 -15.82
N ARG A 231 -20.32 0.83 -15.81
CA ARG A 231 -19.54 -0.37 -15.56
C ARG A 231 -19.40 -0.60 -14.06
N HIS A 232 -19.83 -1.76 -13.57
CA HIS A 232 -19.56 -2.19 -12.21
C HIS A 232 -18.09 -2.60 -12.06
N THR A 233 -17.41 -2.08 -11.04
CA THR A 233 -16.01 -2.41 -10.75
C THR A 233 -15.97 -3.60 -9.80
N GLU A 234 -15.58 -4.76 -10.31
CA GLU A 234 -15.37 -5.94 -9.45
C GLU A 234 -14.03 -5.84 -8.71
N LEU A 235 -12.99 -5.38 -9.41
CA LEU A 235 -11.63 -5.32 -8.91
C LEU A 235 -11.04 -3.94 -9.16
N PHE A 236 -10.65 -3.27 -8.09
CA PHE A 236 -9.95 -1.99 -8.15
C PHE A 236 -8.53 -2.16 -7.65
N ILE A 237 -7.54 -2.00 -8.52
CA ILE A 237 -6.13 -2.25 -8.22
C ILE A 237 -5.43 -0.90 -8.13
N VAL A 238 -4.76 -0.59 -7.02
CA VAL A 238 -3.88 0.57 -6.92
C VAL A 238 -2.42 0.18 -6.97
N VAL A 239 -1.65 0.95 -7.74
CA VAL A 239 -0.19 0.98 -7.73
C VAL A 239 0.24 2.30 -7.13
N THR A 240 0.74 2.29 -5.89
CA THR A 240 1.29 3.49 -5.23
C THR A 240 2.74 3.69 -5.61
N MET A 241 3.08 4.92 -5.99
CA MET A 241 4.39 5.29 -6.50
C MET A 241 4.81 6.66 -5.96
N TYR A 242 6.11 6.82 -5.67
CA TYR A 242 6.75 8.08 -5.30
C TYR A 242 7.76 8.52 -6.38
N ASN A 243 8.94 7.90 -6.41
CA ASN A 243 10.06 8.25 -7.28
C ASN A 243 10.71 7.03 -7.96
N GLU A 244 10.02 5.90 -7.96
CA GLU A 244 10.46 4.65 -8.59
C GLU A 244 10.75 4.88 -10.08
N ASP A 245 11.83 4.24 -10.55
CA ASP A 245 12.23 4.30 -11.94
C ASP A 245 11.29 3.51 -12.87
N GLU A 246 11.51 3.64 -14.17
CA GLU A 246 10.66 3.02 -15.17
C GLU A 246 10.76 1.49 -15.15
N ILE A 247 11.87 0.91 -14.66
CA ILE A 247 12.07 -0.53 -14.59
C ILE A 247 11.21 -1.10 -13.46
N LEU A 248 11.27 -0.50 -12.28
CA LEU A 248 10.45 -0.87 -11.12
C LEU A 248 8.96 -0.73 -11.43
N PHE A 249 8.57 0.40 -12.02
CA PHE A 249 7.18 0.61 -12.45
C PHE A 249 6.76 -0.40 -13.53
N ALA A 250 7.57 -0.58 -14.58
CA ALA A 250 7.26 -1.51 -15.66
C ALA A 250 7.14 -2.94 -15.14
N ARG A 251 7.99 -3.33 -14.19
CA ARG A 251 7.98 -4.65 -13.59
C ARG A 251 6.65 -4.93 -12.89
N THR A 252 6.17 -3.98 -12.08
CA THR A 252 4.85 -4.06 -11.44
C THR A 252 3.74 -4.14 -12.47
N MET A 253 3.75 -3.23 -13.44
CA MET A 253 2.71 -3.16 -14.47
C MET A 253 2.66 -4.41 -15.35
N ILE A 254 3.79 -5.02 -15.71
CA ILE A 254 3.83 -6.30 -16.43
C ILE A 254 3.08 -7.38 -15.66
N GLY A 255 3.26 -7.45 -14.34
CA GLY A 255 2.54 -8.40 -13.50
C GLY A 255 1.04 -8.12 -13.48
N VAL A 256 0.64 -6.85 -13.33
CA VAL A 256 -0.77 -6.43 -13.33
C VAL A 256 -1.44 -6.76 -14.67
N LEU A 257 -0.82 -6.39 -15.79
CA LEU A 257 -1.34 -6.64 -17.14
C LEU A 257 -1.50 -8.15 -17.42
N LYS A 258 -0.54 -8.97 -17.00
CA LYS A 258 -0.63 -10.44 -17.12
C LYS A 258 -1.81 -11.02 -16.33
N ASN A 259 -2.13 -10.47 -15.16
CA ASN A 259 -3.30 -10.90 -14.39
C ASN A 259 -4.61 -10.52 -15.07
N VAL A 260 -4.69 -9.32 -15.66
CA VAL A 260 -5.86 -8.91 -16.44
C VAL A 260 -6.03 -9.83 -17.65
N GLU A 261 -4.95 -10.11 -18.38
CA GLU A 261 -4.95 -11.07 -19.49
C GLU A 261 -5.40 -12.47 -19.03
N TYR A 262 -4.87 -12.96 -17.90
CA TYR A 262 -5.25 -14.25 -17.33
C TYR A 262 -6.76 -14.30 -17.06
N MET A 263 -7.33 -13.28 -16.41
CA MET A 263 -8.77 -13.20 -16.16
C MET A 263 -9.58 -13.09 -17.46
N CYS A 264 -9.10 -12.36 -18.48
CA CYS A 264 -9.72 -12.30 -19.80
C CYS A 264 -9.73 -13.65 -20.53
N SER A 265 -8.71 -14.49 -20.30
CA SER A 265 -8.57 -15.81 -20.93
C SER A 265 -9.46 -16.91 -20.32
N ARG A 266 -10.09 -16.66 -19.16
CA ARG A 266 -10.94 -17.63 -18.46
C ARG A 266 -12.19 -17.94 -19.28
N LYS A 267 -12.35 -19.19 -19.70
CA LYS A 267 -13.55 -19.67 -20.41
C LYS A 267 -14.65 -20.15 -19.47
N GLU A 268 -14.27 -20.70 -18.32
CA GLU A 268 -15.16 -21.25 -17.29
C GLU A 268 -15.07 -20.40 -16.03
N SER A 269 -15.82 -19.30 -16.01
CA SER A 269 -15.99 -18.43 -14.84
C SER A 269 -17.32 -17.68 -14.96
N LYS A 270 -18.03 -17.53 -13.84
CA LYS A 270 -19.24 -16.69 -13.78
C LYS A 270 -18.89 -15.19 -13.88
N THR A 271 -17.71 -14.82 -13.35
CA THR A 271 -17.27 -13.42 -13.23
C THR A 271 -16.35 -13.01 -14.37
N TRP A 272 -15.46 -13.92 -14.80
CA TRP A 272 -14.35 -13.64 -15.71
C TRP A 272 -14.59 -14.21 -17.11
N GLY A 273 -14.02 -13.57 -18.12
CA GLY A 273 -14.22 -13.89 -19.53
C GLY A 273 -13.62 -12.80 -20.40
N LYS A 274 -13.87 -12.81 -21.72
CA LYS A 274 -13.25 -11.85 -22.66
C LYS A 274 -13.45 -10.37 -22.28
N ASP A 275 -14.54 -10.05 -21.59
CA ASP A 275 -14.88 -8.71 -21.10
C ASP A 275 -14.44 -8.43 -19.65
N ALA A 276 -13.62 -9.30 -19.04
CA ALA A 276 -13.15 -9.15 -17.66
C ALA A 276 -12.50 -7.78 -17.41
N TRP A 277 -11.74 -7.27 -18.37
CA TRP A 277 -11.09 -5.96 -18.29
C TRP A 277 -12.07 -4.80 -18.04
N LYS A 278 -13.34 -4.92 -18.44
CA LYS A 278 -14.37 -3.90 -18.17
C LYS A 278 -14.78 -3.84 -16.70
N LYS A 279 -14.51 -4.90 -15.94
CA LYS A 279 -14.78 -5.01 -14.49
C LYS A 279 -13.55 -4.67 -13.63
N ILE A 280 -12.40 -4.44 -14.25
CA ILE A 280 -11.14 -4.18 -13.58
C ILE A 280 -10.70 -2.75 -13.87
N VAL A 281 -10.40 -1.99 -12.83
CA VAL A 281 -9.80 -0.65 -12.94
C VAL A 281 -8.43 -0.67 -12.28
N VAL A 282 -7.41 -0.20 -13.00
CA VAL A 282 -6.04 -0.08 -12.50
C VAL A 282 -5.75 1.39 -12.26
N CYS A 283 -5.60 1.77 -11.00
CA CYS A 283 -5.23 3.10 -10.56
C CYS A 283 -3.73 3.17 -10.28
N VAL A 284 -3.04 4.16 -10.85
CA VAL A 284 -1.66 4.49 -10.49
C VAL A 284 -1.71 5.83 -9.75
N VAL A 285 -1.23 5.88 -8.50
CA VAL A 285 -1.19 7.13 -7.71
C VAL A 285 0.26 7.51 -7.49
N SER A 286 0.70 8.60 -8.13
CA SER A 286 2.04 9.17 -8.00
C SER A 286 2.05 10.31 -6.98
N ASP A 287 2.94 10.20 -6.00
CA ASP A 287 3.03 11.10 -4.86
C ASP A 287 3.95 12.30 -5.10
N GLY A 288 3.37 13.38 -5.63
CA GLY A 288 4.03 14.64 -5.87
C GLY A 288 4.52 14.81 -7.30
N ARG A 289 4.04 15.86 -7.97
CA ARG A 289 4.37 16.18 -9.36
C ARG A 289 5.84 16.48 -9.58
N GLY A 290 6.50 17.10 -8.60
CA GLY A 290 7.94 17.39 -8.65
C GLY A 290 8.83 16.18 -8.37
N LYS A 291 8.26 15.05 -7.92
CA LYS A 291 9.02 13.90 -7.41
C LYS A 291 8.94 12.66 -8.32
N ILE A 292 7.95 12.61 -9.22
CA ILE A 292 7.83 11.55 -10.21
C ILE A 292 9.09 11.46 -11.08
N ASN A 293 9.59 10.24 -11.26
CA ASN A 293 10.73 9.99 -12.14
C ASN A 293 10.37 10.37 -13.59
N PRO A 294 11.17 11.20 -14.28
CA PRO A 294 10.91 11.60 -15.66
C PRO A 294 10.77 10.42 -16.64
N ARG A 295 11.53 9.33 -16.46
CA ARG A 295 11.44 8.12 -17.30
C ARG A 295 10.17 7.33 -17.05
N THR A 296 9.71 7.27 -15.80
CA THR A 296 8.42 6.65 -15.46
C THR A 296 7.25 7.48 -16.01
N ARG A 297 7.35 8.80 -15.95
CA ARG A 297 6.41 9.73 -16.58
C ARG A 297 6.38 9.54 -18.10
N ALA A 298 7.54 9.39 -18.74
CA ALA A 298 7.65 9.09 -20.17
C ALA A 298 6.98 7.75 -20.53
N LEU A 299 7.14 6.73 -19.69
CA LEU A 299 6.52 5.42 -19.87
C LEU A 299 5.00 5.49 -19.74
N LEU A 300 4.46 6.25 -18.78
CA LEU A 300 3.03 6.54 -18.66
C LEU A 300 2.49 7.29 -19.89
N ALA A 301 3.25 8.23 -20.45
CA ALA A 301 2.90 8.89 -21.71
C ALA A 301 2.87 7.89 -22.87
N GLY A 302 3.85 6.98 -22.91
CA GLY A 302 3.93 5.86 -23.86
C GLY A 302 2.71 4.94 -23.84
N MET A 303 2.09 4.76 -22.68
CA MET A 303 0.85 3.99 -22.51
C MET A 303 -0.43 4.77 -22.89
N GLY A 304 -0.32 6.07 -23.17
CA GLY A 304 -1.44 6.98 -23.45
C GLY A 304 -2.15 7.51 -22.20
N VAL A 305 -1.65 7.22 -21.00
CA VAL A 305 -2.29 7.58 -19.71
C VAL A 305 -1.75 8.88 -19.11
N TYR A 306 -0.88 9.59 -19.83
CA TYR A 306 -0.33 10.89 -19.45
C TYR A 306 -0.04 11.73 -20.70
N GLN A 307 -0.27 13.04 -20.61
CA GLN A 307 0.14 14.01 -21.63
C GLN A 307 0.65 15.28 -20.94
N GLU A 308 1.77 15.81 -21.44
CA GLU A 308 2.41 17.01 -20.90
C GLU A 308 1.62 18.28 -21.27
N GLY A 309 1.69 19.32 -20.44
CA GLY A 309 1.12 20.64 -20.72
C GLY A 309 -0.39 20.82 -20.44
N ILE A 310 -1.11 19.75 -20.09
CA ILE A 310 -2.54 19.81 -19.76
C ILE A 310 -2.79 20.23 -18.30
N ALA A 311 -1.89 19.83 -17.40
CA ALA A 311 -1.98 20.09 -15.97
C ALA A 311 -2.07 21.60 -15.66
N LYS A 312 -2.97 21.97 -14.73
CA LYS A 312 -3.23 23.36 -14.32
C LYS A 312 -2.99 23.56 -12.83
N GLN A 313 -2.38 24.66 -12.43
CA GLN A 313 -2.08 24.92 -11.01
C GLN A 313 -3.34 25.25 -10.20
N GLN A 314 -4.23 26.03 -10.80
CA GLN A 314 -5.45 26.52 -10.17
C GLN A 314 -6.62 26.49 -11.16
N VAL A 315 -7.81 26.21 -10.64
CA VAL A 315 -9.08 26.33 -11.37
C VAL A 315 -10.02 27.18 -10.52
N ASN A 316 -10.46 28.31 -11.07
CA ASN A 316 -11.39 29.23 -10.39
C ASN A 316 -10.89 29.74 -9.03
N GLY A 317 -9.59 30.00 -8.94
CA GLY A 317 -8.95 30.45 -7.69
C GLY A 317 -8.77 29.37 -6.63
N LYS A 318 -9.20 28.12 -6.89
CA LYS A 318 -8.89 26.96 -6.06
C LYS A 318 -7.65 26.24 -6.56
N ASP A 319 -6.73 25.92 -5.65
CA ASP A 319 -5.55 25.13 -5.95
C ASP A 319 -5.92 23.70 -6.37
N VAL A 320 -5.25 23.21 -7.40
CA VAL A 320 -5.38 21.80 -7.81
C VAL A 320 -4.57 20.94 -6.85
N THR A 321 -5.23 19.99 -6.22
CA THR A 321 -4.64 19.04 -5.27
C THR A 321 -4.09 17.81 -5.99
N ALA A 322 -4.75 17.38 -7.07
CA ALA A 322 -4.32 16.28 -7.91
C ALA A 322 -4.80 16.40 -9.37
N HIS A 323 -4.01 15.83 -10.27
CA HIS A 323 -4.29 15.70 -11.69
C HIS A 323 -4.70 14.27 -12.01
N ILE A 324 -5.90 14.10 -12.58
CA ILE A 324 -6.47 12.77 -12.84
C ILE A 324 -6.56 12.55 -14.34
N TYR A 325 -5.98 11.46 -14.82
CA TYR A 325 -5.96 11.05 -16.22
C TYR A 325 -6.61 9.68 -16.36
N GLU A 326 -7.60 9.57 -17.24
CA GLU A 326 -8.35 8.34 -17.48
C GLU A 326 -8.23 7.93 -18.94
N TYR A 327 -7.76 6.70 -19.16
CA TYR A 327 -7.59 6.14 -20.48
C TYR A 327 -7.68 4.62 -20.47
N THR A 328 -8.25 4.01 -21.51
CA THR A 328 -8.25 2.55 -21.64
C THR A 328 -7.08 2.16 -22.53
N SER A 329 -5.97 1.72 -21.91
CA SER A 329 -4.74 1.42 -22.63
C SER A 329 -4.78 0.01 -23.23
N GLN A 330 -4.24 -0.14 -24.44
CA GLN A 330 -4.00 -1.42 -25.11
C GLN A 330 -2.49 -1.65 -25.34
N VAL A 331 -1.67 -0.96 -24.54
CA VAL A 331 -0.22 -1.02 -24.59
C VAL A 331 0.29 -1.78 -23.38
N GLY A 332 0.99 -2.88 -23.63
CA GLY A 332 1.79 -3.57 -22.63
C GLY A 332 3.24 -3.16 -22.70
N MET A 333 4.08 -3.86 -21.95
CA MET A 333 5.50 -3.59 -21.91
C MET A 333 6.29 -4.86 -21.61
N THR A 334 7.56 -4.86 -21.98
CA THR A 334 8.51 -5.94 -21.67
C THR A 334 9.83 -5.33 -21.24
N ILE A 335 10.56 -6.03 -20.37
CA ILE A 335 11.90 -5.62 -19.95
C ILE A 335 12.89 -6.58 -20.60
N LYS A 336 13.83 -6.05 -21.38
CA LYS A 336 14.94 -6.80 -21.97
C LYS A 336 16.24 -6.06 -21.69
N ASN A 337 17.20 -6.73 -21.05
CA ASN A 337 18.49 -6.15 -20.66
C ASN A 337 18.34 -4.81 -19.92
N ASP A 338 17.44 -4.75 -18.94
CA ASP A 338 17.11 -3.54 -18.16
C ASP A 338 16.59 -2.36 -18.99
N VAL A 339 16.12 -2.62 -20.22
CA VAL A 339 15.45 -1.63 -21.06
C VAL A 339 13.97 -1.99 -21.21
N VAL A 340 13.10 -1.03 -20.90
CA VAL A 340 11.65 -1.17 -21.08
C VAL A 340 11.30 -0.91 -22.54
N THR A 341 10.56 -1.84 -23.16
CA THR A 341 10.01 -1.71 -24.51
C THR A 341 8.50 -1.86 -24.47
N LEU A 342 7.79 -0.93 -25.09
CA LEU A 342 6.33 -0.96 -25.21
C LEU A 342 5.90 -2.00 -26.27
N VAL A 343 4.79 -2.69 -25.99
CA VAL A 343 4.21 -3.70 -26.87
C VAL A 343 2.75 -3.30 -27.14
N PRO A 344 2.40 -2.86 -28.35
CA PRO A 344 1.02 -2.50 -28.68
C PRO A 344 0.12 -3.74 -28.85
N LYS A 345 -1.18 -3.50 -29.07
CA LYS A 345 -2.21 -4.53 -29.37
C LYS A 345 -2.37 -5.58 -28.27
N GLN A 346 -2.27 -5.16 -27.02
CA GLN A 346 -2.51 -6.01 -25.84
C GLN A 346 -3.98 -5.95 -25.40
N GLN A 347 -4.34 -6.78 -24.42
CA GLN A 347 -5.66 -6.73 -23.81
C GLN A 347 -5.94 -5.32 -23.26
N PRO A 348 -7.13 -4.74 -23.51
CA PRO A 348 -7.49 -3.45 -22.95
C PRO A 348 -7.43 -3.46 -21.43
N VAL A 349 -6.99 -2.35 -20.84
CA VAL A 349 -7.01 -2.13 -19.38
C VAL A 349 -7.49 -0.72 -19.08
N GLN A 350 -8.50 -0.60 -18.22
CA GLN A 350 -9.01 0.70 -17.77
C GLN A 350 -8.03 1.30 -16.76
N MET A 351 -7.30 2.34 -17.18
CA MET A 351 -6.27 3.00 -16.37
C MET A 351 -6.79 4.31 -15.79
N LEU A 352 -6.46 4.56 -14.53
CA LEU A 352 -6.70 5.79 -13.79
C LEU A 352 -5.36 6.28 -13.21
N PHE A 353 -4.74 7.28 -13.83
CA PHE A 353 -3.50 7.86 -13.30
C PHE A 353 -3.80 9.12 -12.50
N CYS A 354 -3.44 9.13 -11.22
CA CYS A 354 -3.56 10.26 -10.32
C CYS A 354 -2.17 10.79 -9.96
N LEU A 355 -1.84 12.00 -10.39
CA LEU A 355 -0.61 12.70 -10.07
C LEU A 355 -0.92 13.79 -9.04
N LYS A 356 -0.51 13.58 -7.80
CA LYS A 356 -0.73 14.55 -6.72
C LYS A 356 0.18 15.76 -6.91
N GLU A 357 -0.32 16.96 -6.61
CA GLU A 357 0.47 18.18 -6.76
C GLU A 357 1.59 18.24 -5.72
N LYS A 358 1.28 17.90 -4.46
CA LYS A 358 2.22 17.88 -3.33
C LYS A 358 2.59 16.45 -2.93
N ASN A 359 3.79 16.26 -2.39
CA ASN A 359 4.18 15.01 -1.73
C ASN A 359 3.49 14.94 -0.35
N SER A 360 2.56 14.00 -0.19
CA SER A 360 1.77 13.80 1.03
C SER A 360 1.87 12.36 1.57
N LYS A 361 2.90 11.62 1.16
CA LYS A 361 3.18 10.22 1.53
C LYS A 361 2.15 9.22 0.99
N LYS A 362 2.50 7.93 1.16
CA LYS A 362 1.71 6.76 0.73
C LYS A 362 0.31 6.74 1.33
N ILE A 363 0.16 7.09 2.61
CA ILE A 363 -1.14 7.03 3.30
C ILE A 363 -2.19 7.95 2.65
N ASN A 364 -1.78 9.14 2.21
CA ASN A 364 -2.64 10.05 1.46
C ASN A 364 -2.97 9.51 0.06
N SER A 365 -2.04 8.80 -0.59
CA SER A 365 -2.31 8.11 -1.87
C SER A 365 -3.40 7.04 -1.70
N HIS A 366 -3.43 6.33 -0.57
CA HIS A 366 -4.52 5.41 -0.23
C HIS A 366 -5.84 6.13 0.07
N ARG A 367 -5.83 7.38 0.56
CA ARG A 367 -7.07 8.19 0.71
C ARG A 367 -7.69 8.53 -0.64
N TRP A 368 -6.88 8.98 -1.61
CA TRP A 368 -7.34 9.15 -2.99
C TRP A 368 -7.96 7.85 -3.54
N PHE A 369 -7.32 6.72 -3.29
CA PHE A 369 -7.81 5.43 -3.74
C PHE A 369 -9.13 5.01 -3.07
N PHE A 370 -9.20 4.98 -1.73
CA PHE A 370 -10.36 4.45 -1.01
C PHE A 370 -11.51 5.45 -0.84
N GLN A 371 -11.21 6.70 -0.46
CA GLN A 371 -12.22 7.71 -0.08
C GLN A 371 -12.67 8.56 -1.26
N ALA A 372 -11.80 8.83 -2.25
CA ALA A 372 -12.20 9.55 -3.46
C ALA A 372 -12.69 8.58 -4.55
N PHE A 373 -11.79 7.79 -5.13
CA PHE A 373 -12.11 6.97 -6.29
C PHE A 373 -12.97 5.76 -5.93
N GLY A 374 -12.68 5.09 -4.81
CA GLY A 374 -13.47 3.98 -4.29
C GLY A 374 -14.92 4.37 -4.05
N ARG A 375 -15.18 5.57 -3.52
CA ARG A 375 -16.54 6.07 -3.26
C ARG A 375 -17.33 6.30 -4.55
N VAL A 376 -16.65 6.71 -5.62
CA VAL A 376 -17.27 6.85 -6.96
C VAL A 376 -17.48 5.48 -7.62
N LEU A 377 -16.48 4.61 -7.61
CA LEU A 377 -16.52 3.34 -8.34
C LEU A 377 -17.32 2.24 -7.62
N ASP A 378 -17.45 2.34 -6.30
CA ASP A 378 -18.04 1.34 -5.41
C ASP A 378 -17.55 -0.09 -5.73
N PRO A 379 -16.23 -0.35 -5.62
CA PRO A 379 -15.67 -1.63 -6.02
C PRO A 379 -16.02 -2.75 -5.03
N ASN A 380 -16.09 -4.00 -5.49
CA ASN A 380 -16.22 -5.14 -4.56
C ASN A 380 -14.90 -5.38 -3.80
N ILE A 381 -13.80 -5.56 -4.54
CA ILE A 381 -12.46 -5.86 -4.00
C ILE A 381 -11.45 -4.80 -4.42
N CYS A 382 -10.68 -4.31 -3.47
CA CYS A 382 -9.55 -3.40 -3.66
C CYS A 382 -8.23 -4.15 -3.50
N VAL A 383 -7.25 -3.92 -4.37
CA VAL A 383 -5.91 -4.54 -4.31
C VAL A 383 -4.86 -3.43 -4.18
N LEU A 384 -3.99 -3.55 -3.18
CA LEU A 384 -2.87 -2.65 -2.94
C LEU A 384 -1.57 -3.26 -3.48
N ILE A 385 -0.85 -2.51 -4.31
CA ILE A 385 0.45 -2.90 -4.86
C ILE A 385 1.41 -1.72 -4.75
N ASP A 386 2.61 -1.96 -4.22
CA ASP A 386 3.69 -0.97 -4.27
C ASP A 386 4.43 -1.06 -5.61
N ALA A 387 4.74 0.10 -6.21
CA ALA A 387 5.63 0.16 -7.37
C ALA A 387 6.99 -0.50 -7.03
N GLY A 388 7.48 -1.36 -7.92
CA GLY A 388 8.62 -2.24 -7.67
C GLY A 388 8.23 -3.66 -7.25
N THR A 389 7.01 -3.88 -6.73
CA THR A 389 6.48 -5.23 -6.45
C THR A 389 5.85 -5.82 -7.70
N LYS A 390 6.30 -7.00 -8.11
CA LYS A 390 5.82 -7.73 -9.28
C LYS A 390 4.85 -8.84 -8.87
N PRO A 391 3.54 -8.69 -9.10
CA PRO A 391 2.62 -9.81 -8.89
C PRO A 391 2.90 -10.92 -9.91
N GLY A 392 2.85 -12.17 -9.45
CA GLY A 392 2.86 -13.36 -10.32
C GLY A 392 1.66 -13.34 -11.29
N GLY A 393 1.77 -14.02 -12.44
CA GLY A 393 0.86 -13.84 -13.59
C GLY A 393 -0.62 -14.17 -13.36
N ASN A 394 -0.93 -14.89 -12.28
CA ASN A 394 -2.30 -15.23 -11.84
C ASN A 394 -2.53 -14.91 -10.34
N SER A 395 -1.59 -14.21 -9.69
CA SER A 395 -1.62 -13.95 -8.25
C SER A 395 -2.79 -13.07 -7.82
N ILE A 396 -3.11 -12.02 -8.59
CA ILE A 396 -4.23 -11.11 -8.27
C ILE A 396 -5.56 -11.86 -8.40
N TYR A 397 -5.68 -12.74 -9.40
CA TYR A 397 -6.84 -13.63 -9.51
C TYR A 397 -6.98 -14.54 -8.29
N HIS A 398 -5.88 -15.12 -7.80
CA HIS A 398 -5.91 -15.95 -6.59
C HIS A 398 -6.29 -15.17 -5.33
N LEU A 399 -5.84 -13.92 -5.20
CA LEU A 399 -6.33 -13.02 -4.13
C LEU A 399 -7.84 -12.82 -4.25
N TRP A 400 -8.35 -12.41 -5.42
CA TRP A 400 -9.78 -12.24 -5.65
C TRP A 400 -10.58 -13.52 -5.35
N LYS A 401 -10.06 -14.68 -5.76
CA LYS A 401 -10.71 -15.98 -5.53
C LYS A 401 -10.90 -16.28 -4.03
N ALA A 402 -10.01 -15.81 -3.16
CA ALA A 402 -10.19 -15.96 -1.71
C ALA A 402 -11.47 -15.28 -1.22
N PHE A 403 -11.80 -14.09 -1.74
CA PHE A 403 -13.02 -13.37 -1.42
C PHE A 403 -14.28 -13.97 -2.03
N ASP A 404 -14.15 -14.64 -3.18
CA ASP A 404 -15.25 -15.37 -3.83
C ASP A 404 -15.62 -16.64 -3.04
N LEU A 405 -14.61 -17.35 -2.50
CA LEU A 405 -14.80 -18.55 -1.69
C LEU A 405 -15.17 -18.27 -0.22
N GLU A 406 -14.79 -17.10 0.30
CA GLU A 406 -15.10 -16.68 1.66
C GLU A 406 -15.75 -15.29 1.67
N PRO A 407 -17.08 -15.22 1.74
CA PRO A 407 -17.81 -13.95 1.83
C PRO A 407 -17.35 -13.09 3.01
N MET A 408 -16.94 -13.71 4.13
CA MET A 408 -16.48 -13.01 5.34
C MET A 408 -14.99 -12.68 5.33
N CYS A 409 -14.28 -12.88 4.21
CA CYS A 409 -12.92 -12.41 4.05
C CYS A 409 -12.94 -10.89 3.86
N ALA A 410 -12.40 -10.16 4.83
CA ALA A 410 -12.23 -8.72 4.76
C ALA A 410 -10.91 -8.31 4.12
N GLY A 411 -9.86 -9.12 4.28
CA GLY A 411 -8.55 -8.85 3.73
C GLY A 411 -7.77 -10.13 3.47
N ALA A 412 -6.97 -10.13 2.41
CA ALA A 412 -6.11 -11.25 2.05
C ALA A 412 -4.75 -10.76 1.57
N CYS A 413 -3.68 -11.51 1.87
CA CYS A 413 -2.34 -11.23 1.35
C CYS A 413 -1.75 -12.43 0.62
N GLY A 414 -0.89 -12.15 -0.34
CA GLY A 414 -0.08 -13.16 -1.02
C GLY A 414 1.28 -13.35 -0.35
N GLU A 415 1.99 -14.38 -0.79
CA GLU A 415 3.39 -14.61 -0.45
C GLU A 415 4.29 -13.52 -1.03
N ILE A 416 4.94 -12.74 -0.16
CA ILE A 416 6.01 -11.83 -0.58
C ILE A 416 7.31 -12.61 -0.75
N LYS A 417 7.91 -12.52 -1.94
CA LYS A 417 9.17 -13.18 -2.30
C LYS A 417 10.26 -12.14 -2.56
N ALA A 418 11.47 -12.41 -2.07
CA ALA A 418 12.63 -11.62 -2.46
C ALA A 418 12.95 -11.88 -3.94
N MET A 419 13.31 -10.85 -4.69
CA MET A 419 13.83 -11.01 -6.05
C MET A 419 15.24 -11.60 -6.00
N LEU A 420 15.37 -12.81 -6.54
CA LEU A 420 16.63 -13.57 -6.49
C LEU A 420 17.52 -13.34 -7.72
N GLY A 421 17.00 -12.67 -8.75
CA GLY A 421 17.67 -12.46 -10.02
C GLY A 421 17.73 -13.74 -10.86
N THR A 422 18.17 -13.61 -12.12
CA THR A 422 18.29 -14.75 -13.03
C THR A 422 19.23 -15.81 -12.44
N GLY A 423 18.74 -17.04 -12.28
CA GLY A 423 19.51 -18.14 -11.70
C GLY A 423 19.87 -17.97 -10.23
N GLY A 424 19.23 -17.06 -9.48
CA GLY A 424 19.50 -16.85 -8.06
C GLY A 424 20.75 -16.00 -7.77
N LYS A 425 21.27 -15.26 -8.75
CA LYS A 425 22.49 -14.45 -8.62
C LYS A 425 22.50 -13.52 -7.40
N HIS A 426 21.37 -12.96 -6.99
CA HIS A 426 21.32 -12.04 -5.84
C HIS A 426 21.56 -12.75 -4.50
N LEU A 427 21.38 -14.07 -4.41
CA LEU A 427 21.68 -14.86 -3.21
C LEU A 427 23.17 -14.91 -2.85
N LEU A 428 24.05 -14.50 -3.78
CA LEU A 428 25.47 -14.30 -3.49
C LEU A 428 25.70 -13.17 -2.47
N ASN A 429 24.77 -12.22 -2.38
CA ASN A 429 24.78 -11.23 -1.31
C ASN A 429 24.14 -11.85 -0.05
N PRO A 430 24.88 -11.99 1.07
CA PRO A 430 24.36 -12.62 2.28
C PRO A 430 23.18 -11.85 2.90
N LEU A 431 23.08 -10.53 2.68
CA LEU A 431 21.94 -9.73 3.16
C LEU A 431 20.64 -10.12 2.42
N VAL A 432 20.72 -10.33 1.11
CA VAL A 432 19.58 -10.76 0.29
C VAL A 432 19.19 -12.20 0.65
N ALA A 433 20.17 -13.09 0.81
CA ALA A 433 19.93 -14.47 1.22
C ALA A 433 19.21 -14.56 2.58
N THR A 434 19.69 -13.83 3.59
CA THR A 434 19.08 -13.81 4.93
C THR A 434 17.65 -13.29 4.90
N GLN A 435 17.37 -12.23 4.13
CA GLN A 435 16.02 -11.70 4.00
C GLN A 435 15.08 -12.67 3.26
N ASN A 436 15.58 -13.34 2.22
CA ASN A 436 14.84 -14.40 1.55
C ASN A 436 14.46 -15.53 2.52
N PHE A 437 15.40 -15.95 3.38
CA PHE A 437 15.13 -16.97 4.40
C PHE A 437 14.04 -16.52 5.38
N GLU A 438 14.14 -15.30 5.91
CA GLU A 438 13.15 -14.76 6.85
C GLU A 438 11.76 -14.68 6.24
N TYR A 439 11.64 -14.15 5.01
CA TYR A 439 10.35 -14.09 4.31
C TYR A 439 9.76 -15.48 4.10
N LYS A 440 10.58 -16.46 3.70
CA LYS A 440 10.13 -17.83 3.50
C LYS A 440 9.65 -18.47 4.79
N MET A 441 10.40 -18.34 5.88
CA MET A 441 9.99 -18.87 7.18
C MET A 441 8.70 -18.23 7.68
N SER A 442 8.55 -16.91 7.55
CA SER A 442 7.32 -16.23 7.95
C SER A 442 6.12 -16.70 7.11
N ASN A 443 6.29 -16.89 5.80
CA ASN A 443 5.23 -17.37 4.91
C ASN A 443 4.91 -18.88 5.06
N ILE A 444 5.83 -19.67 5.63
CA ILE A 444 5.66 -21.12 5.84
C ILE A 444 5.08 -21.44 7.21
N LEU A 445 5.38 -20.64 8.23
CA LEU A 445 4.98 -20.90 9.62
C LEU A 445 4.01 -19.84 10.15
N ASP A 446 4.42 -18.57 10.13
CA ASP A 446 3.68 -17.51 10.82
C ASP A 446 2.37 -17.15 10.10
N LYS A 447 2.43 -16.84 8.80
CA LYS A 447 1.24 -16.45 8.02
C LYS A 447 0.18 -17.56 7.92
N PRO A 448 0.57 -18.83 7.72
CA PRO A 448 -0.37 -19.95 7.81
C PRO A 448 -1.02 -20.11 9.18
N LEU A 449 -0.23 -20.00 10.27
CA LEU A 449 -0.74 -20.02 11.64
C LEU A 449 -1.79 -18.91 11.83
N GLU A 450 -1.40 -17.66 11.60
CA GLU A 450 -2.28 -16.48 11.71
C GLU A 450 -3.58 -16.67 10.87
N SER A 451 -3.44 -17.09 9.62
CA SER A 451 -4.59 -17.34 8.73
C SER A 451 -5.51 -18.46 9.22
N ALA A 452 -5.00 -19.47 9.95
CA ALA A 452 -5.83 -20.52 10.54
C ALA A 452 -6.74 -19.96 11.65
N PHE A 453 -6.19 -19.06 12.45
CA PHE A 453 -6.92 -18.33 13.50
C PHE A 453 -7.88 -17.28 12.92
N GLY A 454 -7.65 -16.83 11.69
CA GLY A 454 -8.52 -15.89 10.96
C GLY A 454 -8.19 -14.42 11.24
N PHE A 455 -7.10 -14.16 11.97
CA PHE A 455 -6.51 -12.86 12.18
C PHE A 455 -5.06 -12.92 11.73
N ILE A 456 -4.67 -11.96 10.89
CA ILE A 456 -3.30 -11.83 10.40
C ILE A 456 -2.78 -10.51 10.91
N SER A 457 -1.72 -10.55 11.70
CA SER A 457 -1.20 -9.35 12.40
C SER A 457 -0.73 -8.25 11.44
N VAL A 458 -0.45 -8.61 10.18
CA VAL A 458 -0.12 -7.68 9.10
C VAL A 458 -0.43 -8.29 7.73
N LEU A 459 -1.23 -7.57 6.94
CA LEU A 459 -1.34 -7.76 5.50
C LEU A 459 -0.42 -6.73 4.83
N PRO A 460 0.68 -7.13 4.16
CA PRO A 460 1.64 -6.18 3.63
C PRO A 460 0.99 -5.21 2.62
N GLY A 461 1.17 -3.91 2.82
CA GLY A 461 0.71 -2.88 1.87
C GLY A 461 1.35 -2.95 0.48
N ALA A 462 2.35 -3.82 0.27
CA ALA A 462 3.01 -4.05 -1.01
C ALA A 462 2.28 -5.05 -1.92
N PHE A 463 1.53 -6.01 -1.35
CA PHE A 463 0.72 -6.97 -2.12
C PHE A 463 -0.38 -7.59 -1.25
N SER A 464 -1.49 -6.87 -1.11
CA SER A 464 -2.66 -7.30 -0.36
C SER A 464 -3.95 -6.86 -1.04
N ALA A 465 -5.06 -7.46 -0.65
CA ALA A 465 -6.38 -7.13 -1.14
C ALA A 465 -7.36 -7.01 0.04
N TYR A 466 -8.40 -6.20 -0.15
CA TYR A 466 -9.40 -5.90 0.86
C TYR A 466 -10.78 -5.83 0.24
N ARG A 467 -11.79 -6.31 0.97
CA ARG A 467 -13.18 -6.12 0.60
C ARG A 467 -13.60 -4.70 0.94
N TYR A 468 -14.11 -3.95 -0.04
CA TYR A 468 -14.35 -2.52 0.12
C TYR A 468 -15.38 -2.21 1.22
N VAL A 469 -16.45 -2.99 1.32
CA VAL A 469 -17.48 -2.82 2.37
C VAL A 469 -16.94 -3.08 3.78
N ALA A 470 -15.96 -3.98 3.92
CA ALA A 470 -15.34 -4.27 5.20
C ALA A 470 -14.53 -3.06 5.71
N LEU A 471 -13.90 -2.32 4.80
CA LEU A 471 -13.12 -1.11 5.10
C LEU A 471 -13.98 0.06 5.58
N GLN A 472 -15.23 0.18 5.09
CA GLN A 472 -16.07 1.34 5.37
C GLN A 472 -16.28 1.58 6.87
N ASN A 473 -16.31 2.85 7.27
CA ASN A 473 -16.64 3.25 8.62
C ASN A 473 -18.13 3.03 8.91
N ASP A 474 -18.48 3.00 10.19
CA ASP A 474 -19.87 3.02 10.62
C ASP A 474 -20.53 4.40 10.39
N LYS A 475 -21.83 4.49 10.68
CA LYS A 475 -22.62 5.72 10.51
C LYS A 475 -22.12 6.90 11.33
N ASN A 476 -21.37 6.65 12.40
CA ASN A 476 -20.78 7.70 13.26
C ASN A 476 -19.38 8.10 12.75
N GLY A 477 -18.95 7.59 11.60
CA GLY A 477 -17.63 7.81 11.05
C GLY A 477 -16.51 7.02 11.75
N GLN A 478 -16.85 6.07 12.64
CA GLN A 478 -15.86 5.25 13.35
C GLN A 478 -15.64 3.93 12.60
N GLY A 479 -14.40 3.54 12.36
CA GLY A 479 -14.12 2.25 11.74
C GLY A 479 -12.74 2.12 11.12
N PRO A 480 -12.54 1.09 10.28
CA PRO A 480 -11.22 0.72 9.79
C PRO A 480 -10.51 1.82 9.00
N LEU A 481 -11.19 2.52 8.08
CA LEU A 481 -10.57 3.59 7.31
C LEU A 481 -10.28 4.84 8.15
N GLU A 482 -11.13 5.17 9.13
CA GLU A 482 -10.87 6.30 10.05
C GLU A 482 -9.56 6.07 10.83
N LYS A 483 -9.39 4.87 11.39
CA LYS A 483 -8.19 4.49 12.11
C LYS A 483 -6.99 4.41 11.18
N TYR A 484 -7.11 3.76 10.02
CA TYR A 484 -6.03 3.64 9.05
C TYR A 484 -5.44 5.01 8.65
N PHE A 485 -6.30 6.00 8.40
CA PHE A 485 -5.87 7.33 7.97
C PHE A 485 -5.58 8.29 9.12
N ALA A 486 -5.81 7.92 10.38
CA ALA A 486 -5.55 8.80 11.52
C ALA A 486 -4.08 9.22 11.59
N GLY A 487 -3.15 8.37 11.14
CA GLY A 487 -1.72 8.67 11.04
C GLY A 487 -1.37 9.95 10.28
N GLU A 488 -2.15 10.31 9.25
CA GLU A 488 -1.94 11.55 8.47
C GLU A 488 -2.19 12.81 9.31
N LYS A 489 -3.20 12.77 10.21
CA LYS A 489 -3.59 13.93 11.04
C LYS A 489 -2.62 14.16 12.21
N LEU A 490 -1.86 13.14 12.60
CA LEU A 490 -0.91 13.21 13.72
C LEU A 490 0.30 14.09 13.43
N GLU A 491 0.65 14.27 12.15
CA GLU A 491 1.82 15.05 11.72
C GLU A 491 1.64 16.57 11.91
N GLY A 492 0.42 17.05 12.12
CA GLY A 492 0.12 18.48 12.36
C GLY A 492 -0.39 18.83 13.77
N ALA A 493 -0.79 17.84 14.57
CA ALA A 493 -1.58 18.07 15.79
C ALA A 493 -0.84 17.80 17.12
N GLY A 494 0.48 17.62 17.10
CA GLY A 494 1.26 17.38 18.33
C GLY A 494 1.01 16.00 18.96
N ALA A 495 0.81 14.96 18.13
CA ALA A 495 0.59 13.60 18.59
C ALA A 495 1.77 13.03 19.40
N GLY A 496 1.45 12.22 20.42
CA GLY A 496 2.46 11.53 21.22
C GLY A 496 3.28 10.52 20.40
N ILE A 497 4.56 10.36 20.74
CA ILE A 497 5.53 9.47 20.07
C ILE A 497 5.08 8.01 19.95
N PHE A 498 4.29 7.52 20.92
CA PHE A 498 3.71 6.18 20.87
C PHE A 498 2.81 6.04 19.64
N THR A 499 1.85 6.96 19.49
CA THR A 499 0.90 6.96 18.38
C THR A 499 1.63 7.15 17.06
N SER A 500 2.61 8.05 16.99
CA SER A 500 3.38 8.27 15.76
C SER A 500 4.22 7.04 15.35
N ASN A 501 4.83 6.32 16.29
CA ASN A 501 5.53 5.07 15.97
C ASN A 501 4.55 3.94 15.60
N MET A 502 3.39 3.87 16.25
CA MET A 502 2.34 2.90 15.94
C MET A 502 1.89 3.02 14.48
N TYR A 503 1.74 4.24 13.96
CA TYR A 503 1.39 4.51 12.56
C TYR A 503 2.55 4.37 11.57
N LEU A 504 3.75 3.94 11.99
CA LEU A 504 4.77 3.41 11.06
C LEU A 504 4.41 2.02 10.53
N ALA A 505 3.44 1.35 11.16
CA ALA A 505 2.89 0.07 10.75
C ALA A 505 1.35 0.15 10.71
N GLU A 506 0.83 1.14 9.98
CA GLU A 506 -0.59 1.42 9.81
C GLU A 506 -1.39 0.21 9.30
N ASP A 507 -0.77 -0.64 8.47
CA ASP A 507 -1.37 -1.88 7.96
C ASP A 507 -1.75 -2.85 9.11
N ARG A 508 -0.99 -2.85 10.22
CA ARG A 508 -1.29 -3.69 11.40
C ARG A 508 -2.54 -3.20 12.14
N ILE A 509 -2.69 -1.88 12.24
CA ILE A 509 -3.86 -1.24 12.84
C ILE A 509 -5.09 -1.56 12.01
N LEU A 510 -4.98 -1.46 10.68
CA LEU A 510 -6.08 -1.82 9.78
C LEU A 510 -6.50 -3.29 9.93
N CYS A 511 -5.55 -4.22 10.02
CA CYS A 511 -5.85 -5.64 10.23
C CYS A 511 -6.61 -5.87 11.54
N PHE A 512 -6.18 -5.20 12.62
CA PHE A 512 -6.84 -5.27 13.91
C PHE A 512 -8.27 -4.71 13.85
N GLU A 513 -8.46 -3.51 13.31
CA GLU A 513 -9.76 -2.84 13.23
C GLU A 513 -10.76 -3.56 12.31
N LEU A 514 -10.29 -4.28 11.30
CA LEU A 514 -11.15 -5.11 10.45
C LEU A 514 -11.76 -6.27 11.25
N VAL A 515 -10.94 -7.00 12.02
CA VAL A 515 -11.40 -8.15 12.81
C VAL A 515 -12.19 -7.72 14.04
N THR A 516 -11.86 -6.58 14.65
CA THR A 516 -12.61 -6.06 15.81
C THR A 516 -13.79 -5.19 15.42
N LYS A 517 -14.11 -5.03 14.13
CA LYS A 517 -15.20 -4.18 13.67
C LYS A 517 -16.52 -4.55 14.37
N ARG A 518 -17.20 -3.54 14.94
CA ARG A 518 -18.43 -3.70 15.71
C ARG A 518 -19.50 -4.46 14.92
N ASN A 519 -20.14 -5.43 15.57
CA ASN A 519 -21.24 -6.21 15.00
C ASN A 519 -20.92 -6.86 13.63
N CYS A 520 -19.64 -7.10 13.36
CA CYS A 520 -19.17 -7.78 12.16
C CYS A 520 -18.33 -9.00 12.57
N HIS A 521 -18.18 -9.95 11.65
CA HIS A 521 -17.39 -11.18 11.86
C HIS A 521 -16.42 -11.42 10.69
N TRP A 522 -15.69 -10.36 10.35
CA TRP A 522 -14.69 -10.35 9.28
C TRP A 522 -13.43 -11.12 9.68
N ILE A 523 -12.91 -11.92 8.74
CA ILE A 523 -11.64 -12.65 8.89
C ILE A 523 -10.62 -12.23 7.85
N LEU A 524 -9.35 -12.50 8.15
CA LEU A 524 -8.20 -12.26 7.27
C LEU A 524 -7.59 -13.58 6.81
N GLN A 525 -7.12 -13.64 5.55
CA GLN A 525 -6.58 -14.87 4.95
C GLN A 525 -5.22 -14.70 4.28
N TYR A 526 -4.40 -15.74 4.39
CA TYR A 526 -3.15 -15.85 3.66
C TYR A 526 -3.34 -16.75 2.45
N VAL A 527 -3.03 -16.23 1.26
CA VAL A 527 -3.22 -16.92 -0.03
C VAL A 527 -1.87 -17.32 -0.59
N LYS A 528 -1.40 -18.52 -0.22
CA LYS A 528 -0.10 -19.05 -0.68
C LYS A 528 0.01 -19.18 -2.21
N SER A 529 -1.11 -19.32 -2.93
CA SER A 529 -1.11 -19.38 -4.41
C SER A 529 -0.87 -18.02 -5.07
N ALA A 530 -1.00 -16.93 -4.32
CA ALA A 530 -0.73 -15.58 -4.81
C ALA A 530 0.67 -15.17 -4.37
N THR A 531 1.51 -14.73 -5.30
CA THR A 531 2.88 -14.31 -5.00
C THR A 531 3.15 -12.89 -5.52
N GLY A 532 3.91 -12.10 -4.76
CA GLY A 532 4.46 -10.81 -5.16
C GLY A 532 5.97 -10.80 -4.95
N GLU A 533 6.74 -10.59 -6.01
CA GLU A 533 8.21 -10.50 -5.93
C GLU A 533 8.60 -9.03 -5.70
N THR A 534 9.43 -8.75 -4.69
CA THR A 534 9.93 -7.41 -4.36
C THR A 534 11.45 -7.41 -4.22
N ASP A 535 12.07 -6.26 -4.50
CA ASP A 535 13.47 -6.03 -4.18
C ASP A 535 13.63 -5.93 -2.66
N VAL A 536 14.80 -6.33 -2.17
CA VAL A 536 15.17 -6.27 -0.76
C VAL A 536 16.49 -5.50 -0.64
N PRO A 537 16.72 -4.78 0.47
CA PRO A 537 17.97 -4.07 0.71
C PRO A 537 19.20 -4.96 0.47
N ASP A 538 20.11 -4.49 -0.36
CA ASP A 538 21.37 -5.17 -0.68
C ASP A 538 22.59 -4.53 0.01
N THR A 539 22.37 -3.41 0.71
CA THR A 539 23.37 -2.73 1.55
C THR A 539 22.97 -2.72 3.03
N VAL A 540 23.98 -2.71 3.92
CA VAL A 540 23.76 -2.65 5.38
C VAL A 540 23.03 -1.37 5.79
N THR A 541 23.35 -0.24 5.15
CA THR A 541 22.74 1.06 5.44
C THR A 541 21.24 1.05 5.19
N GLU A 542 20.81 0.55 4.04
CA GLU A 542 19.38 0.44 3.70
C GLU A 542 18.66 -0.56 4.60
N LEU A 543 19.30 -1.70 4.90
CA LEU A 543 18.75 -2.71 5.79
C LEU A 543 18.51 -2.14 7.21
N VAL A 544 19.47 -1.41 7.77
CA VAL A 544 19.34 -0.78 9.10
C VAL A 544 18.19 0.23 9.13
N LEU A 545 18.05 1.07 8.09
CA LEU A 545 16.98 2.06 7.99
C LEU A 545 15.59 1.41 7.81
N GLN A 546 15.49 0.37 6.97
CA GLN A 546 14.25 -0.40 6.80
C GLN A 546 13.84 -1.05 8.13
N ARG A 547 14.79 -1.68 8.82
CA ARG A 547 14.53 -2.47 10.02
C ARG A 547 14.17 -1.62 11.22
N ARG A 548 14.71 -0.40 11.32
CA ARG A 548 14.25 0.61 12.29
C ARG A 548 12.73 0.81 12.19
N ARG A 549 12.22 1.05 10.97
CA ARG A 549 10.79 1.28 10.72
C ARG A 549 9.96 0.07 11.10
N TRP A 550 10.38 -1.11 10.66
CA TRP A 550 9.63 -2.35 10.85
C TRP A 550 9.61 -2.82 12.30
N LEU A 551 10.74 -2.74 13.01
CA LEU A 551 10.83 -3.14 14.42
C LEU A 551 10.05 -2.18 15.32
N ASN A 552 10.26 -0.86 15.16
CA ASN A 552 9.54 0.12 15.97
C ASN A 552 8.03 0.07 15.66
N GLY A 553 7.63 0.12 14.38
CA GLY A 553 6.23 0.06 13.99
C GLY A 553 5.53 -1.20 14.50
N SER A 554 6.18 -2.36 14.37
CA SER A 554 5.61 -3.63 14.86
C SER A 554 5.51 -3.67 16.39
N PHE A 555 6.52 -3.16 17.11
CA PHE A 555 6.53 -3.15 18.57
C PHE A 555 5.40 -2.28 19.15
N PHE A 556 5.26 -1.05 18.66
CA PHE A 556 4.22 -0.14 19.15
C PHE A 556 2.81 -0.57 18.73
N ALA A 557 2.65 -1.11 17.51
CA ALA A 557 1.38 -1.70 17.08
C ALA A 557 1.00 -2.95 17.89
N ALA A 558 1.97 -3.78 18.28
CA ALA A 558 1.72 -4.92 19.15
C ALA A 558 1.25 -4.47 20.55
N ILE A 559 1.89 -3.47 21.16
CA ILE A 559 1.42 -2.91 22.45
C ILE A 559 0.00 -2.35 22.31
N TYR A 560 -0.30 -1.67 21.21
CA TYR A 560 -1.64 -1.14 20.95
C TYR A 560 -2.68 -2.27 20.87
N ALA A 561 -2.43 -3.28 20.05
CA ALA A 561 -3.30 -4.46 19.96
C ALA A 561 -3.43 -5.16 21.33
N ILE A 562 -2.36 -5.13 22.15
CA ILE A 562 -2.39 -5.69 23.49
C ILE A 562 -3.26 -4.92 24.45
N ALA A 563 -3.13 -3.60 24.48
CA ALA A 563 -3.97 -2.76 25.31
C ALA A 563 -5.45 -2.84 24.90
N HIS A 564 -5.73 -3.06 23.62
CA HIS A 564 -7.09 -3.06 23.05
C HIS A 564 -7.64 -4.47 22.80
N PHE A 565 -7.00 -5.54 23.30
CA PHE A 565 -7.43 -6.91 23.01
C PHE A 565 -8.93 -7.11 23.30
N TYR A 566 -9.48 -6.52 24.37
CA TYR A 566 -10.90 -6.60 24.73
C TYR A 566 -11.88 -6.16 23.63
N GLU A 567 -11.43 -5.42 22.62
CA GLU A 567 -12.27 -4.97 21.52
C GLU A 567 -12.84 -6.11 20.67
N PHE A 568 -12.24 -7.31 20.63
CA PHE A 568 -12.86 -8.42 19.90
C PHE A 568 -14.23 -8.81 20.47
N PHE A 569 -14.51 -8.52 21.75
CA PHE A 569 -15.83 -8.81 22.33
C PHE A 569 -16.95 -7.95 21.72
N ARG A 570 -16.61 -6.81 21.08
CA ARG A 570 -17.55 -5.95 20.35
C ARG A 570 -17.90 -6.47 18.94
N SER A 571 -17.15 -7.45 18.45
CA SER A 571 -17.41 -8.11 17.16
C SER A 571 -18.45 -9.21 17.30
N ASP A 572 -19.10 -9.60 16.21
CA ASP A 572 -20.12 -10.65 16.15
C ASP A 572 -19.52 -12.04 15.86
N HIS A 573 -18.24 -12.24 16.18
CA HIS A 573 -17.60 -13.53 16.03
C HIS A 573 -18.16 -14.58 17.01
N SER A 574 -18.17 -15.84 16.59
CA SER A 574 -18.52 -16.97 17.45
C SER A 574 -17.57 -17.10 18.65
N ILE A 575 -18.04 -17.68 19.75
CA ILE A 575 -17.26 -17.88 20.98
C ILE A 575 -15.95 -18.62 20.69
N LEU A 576 -16.01 -19.66 19.86
CA LEU A 576 -14.82 -20.42 19.45
C LEU A 576 -13.81 -19.55 18.69
N ARG A 577 -14.28 -18.68 17.79
CA ARG A 577 -13.40 -17.76 17.04
C ARG A 577 -12.78 -16.70 17.96
N LYS A 578 -13.55 -16.16 18.91
CA LYS A 578 -13.03 -15.23 19.92
C LYS A 578 -11.96 -15.88 20.80
N LEU A 579 -12.17 -17.15 21.21
CA LEU A 579 -11.16 -17.93 21.94
C LEU A 579 -9.89 -18.15 21.10
N MET A 580 -10.06 -18.48 19.82
CA MET A 580 -8.96 -18.60 18.85
C MET A 580 -8.12 -17.31 18.79
N PHE A 581 -8.74 -16.14 18.60
CA PHE A 581 -8.03 -14.86 18.61
C PHE A 581 -7.30 -14.60 19.93
N PHE A 582 -7.92 -14.94 21.06
CA PHE A 582 -7.28 -14.79 22.37
C PHE A 582 -6.02 -15.66 22.50
N ILE A 583 -6.06 -16.91 22.01
CA ILE A 583 -4.89 -17.80 22.01
C ILE A 583 -3.77 -17.24 21.13
N GLU A 584 -4.10 -16.81 19.90
CA GLU A 584 -3.13 -16.20 18.98
C GLU A 584 -2.47 -14.96 19.60
N PHE A 585 -3.27 -14.16 20.30
CA PHE A 585 -2.81 -12.97 20.97
C PHE A 585 -1.87 -13.25 22.16
N VAL A 586 -2.20 -14.27 22.98
CA VAL A 586 -1.28 -14.76 24.03
C VAL A 586 0.03 -15.23 23.40
N PHE A 587 -0.04 -15.97 22.30
CA PHE A 587 1.14 -16.41 21.56
C PHE A 587 1.99 -15.22 21.04
N ASN A 588 1.36 -14.22 20.43
CA ASN A 588 2.04 -13.01 19.96
C ASN A 588 2.64 -12.20 21.11
N THR A 589 1.98 -12.16 22.27
CA THR A 589 2.50 -11.52 23.49
C THR A 589 3.76 -12.22 24.00
N ILE A 590 3.77 -13.55 24.03
CA ILE A 590 4.96 -14.32 24.42
C ILE A 590 6.11 -14.06 23.42
N ASN A 591 5.84 -14.10 22.11
CA ASN A 591 6.86 -13.78 21.10
C ASN A 591 7.43 -12.37 21.28
N MET A 592 6.59 -11.38 21.60
CA MET A 592 7.03 -10.01 21.87
C MET A 592 7.94 -9.93 23.10
N ILE A 593 7.64 -10.67 24.17
CA ILE A 593 8.51 -10.77 25.36
C ILE A 593 9.85 -11.39 24.99
N PHE A 594 9.87 -12.47 24.21
CA PHE A 594 11.11 -13.08 23.72
C PHE A 594 11.93 -12.10 22.86
N ALA A 595 11.28 -11.34 21.99
CA ALA A 595 11.92 -10.31 21.18
C ALA A 595 12.49 -9.16 22.04
N TRP A 596 11.78 -8.74 23.10
CA TRP A 596 12.24 -7.72 24.05
C TRP A 596 13.53 -8.13 24.77
N PHE A 597 13.62 -9.38 25.19
CA PHE A 597 14.78 -9.95 25.90
C PHE A 597 15.82 -10.60 24.97
N ALA A 598 15.71 -10.42 23.64
CA ALA A 598 16.54 -11.13 22.67
C ALA A 598 18.05 -10.86 22.86
N ILE A 599 18.45 -9.62 23.18
CA ILE A 599 19.87 -9.29 23.43
C ILE A 599 20.39 -9.95 24.70
N GLY A 600 19.62 -9.90 25.80
CA GLY A 600 19.96 -10.58 27.05
C GLY A 600 20.08 -12.09 26.86
N ASN A 601 19.09 -12.70 26.18
CA ASN A 601 19.11 -14.12 25.87
C ASN A 601 20.31 -14.52 25.00
N PHE A 602 20.63 -13.74 23.97
CA PHE A 602 21.78 -14.02 23.12
C PHE A 602 23.10 -13.90 23.90
N PHE A 603 23.24 -12.88 24.76
CA PHE A 603 24.40 -12.75 25.64
C PHE A 603 24.52 -13.91 26.63
N LEU A 604 23.41 -14.38 27.21
CA LEU A 604 23.40 -15.53 28.11
C LEU A 604 23.85 -16.82 27.41
N VAL A 605 23.29 -17.12 26.23
CA VAL A 605 23.72 -18.26 25.39
C VAL A 605 25.21 -18.15 25.09
N PHE A 606 25.65 -16.98 24.65
CA PHE A 606 27.06 -16.71 24.38
C PHE A 606 27.92 -16.99 25.61
N LYS A 607 27.58 -16.43 26.77
CA LYS A 607 28.40 -16.51 27.97
C LYS A 607 28.46 -17.94 28.52
N ILE A 608 27.33 -18.66 28.54
CA ILE A 608 27.24 -20.03 29.04
C ILE A 608 28.06 -20.98 28.16
N LEU A 609 27.87 -20.96 26.83
CA LEU A 609 28.62 -21.82 25.90
C LEU A 609 30.12 -21.54 25.95
N THR A 610 30.48 -20.27 26.04
CA THR A 610 31.87 -19.81 26.09
C THR A 610 32.56 -20.23 27.39
N THR A 611 31.87 -20.14 28.53
CA THR A 611 32.40 -20.60 29.83
C THR A 611 32.52 -22.13 29.85
N SER A 612 31.52 -22.84 29.31
CA SER A 612 31.52 -24.32 29.25
C SER A 612 32.73 -24.86 28.49
N LEU A 613 33.18 -24.17 27.43
CA LEU A 613 34.40 -24.57 26.70
C LEU A 613 35.69 -24.54 27.54
N GLY A 614 35.70 -23.83 28.67
CA GLY A 614 36.83 -23.75 29.59
C GLY A 614 37.03 -24.99 30.47
N GLU A 615 36.08 -25.92 30.50
CA GLU A 615 36.21 -27.16 31.29
C GLU A 615 37.42 -28.01 30.82
N ASP A 616 38.06 -28.70 31.77
CA ASP A 616 39.30 -29.48 31.55
C ASP A 616 39.12 -30.63 30.55
N ASN A 617 37.90 -31.15 30.41
CA ASN A 617 37.49 -32.19 29.45
C ASN A 617 37.28 -31.64 28.01
N LEU A 618 37.26 -30.32 27.83
CA LEU A 618 36.99 -29.63 26.56
C LEU A 618 38.25 -28.93 26.02
N LEU A 619 38.31 -27.60 26.08
CA LEU A 619 39.49 -26.82 25.64
C LEU A 619 40.36 -26.37 26.82
N GLY A 620 39.94 -26.65 28.06
CA GLY A 620 40.65 -26.28 29.28
C GLY A 620 41.07 -24.81 29.29
N ARG A 621 42.34 -24.57 29.67
CA ARG A 621 42.92 -23.22 29.78
C ARG A 621 42.82 -22.37 28.51
N THR A 622 42.90 -22.99 27.33
CA THR A 622 42.75 -22.26 26.05
C THR A 622 41.31 -21.77 25.88
N GLY A 623 40.33 -22.58 26.24
CA GLY A 623 38.90 -22.21 26.24
C GLY A 623 38.61 -21.05 27.19
N GLU A 624 39.18 -21.08 28.40
CA GLU A 624 39.03 -20.01 29.39
C GLU A 624 39.57 -18.66 28.87
N ILE A 625 40.78 -18.65 28.31
CA ILE A 625 41.41 -17.43 27.79
C ILE A 625 40.59 -16.86 26.63
N LEU A 626 40.21 -17.71 25.66
CA LEU A 626 39.36 -17.30 24.55
C LEU A 626 38.02 -16.75 25.04
N GLY A 627 37.45 -17.37 26.08
CA GLY A 627 36.18 -16.94 26.61
C GLY A 627 36.21 -15.58 27.28
N VAL A 628 37.26 -15.27 28.03
CA VAL A 628 37.47 -13.93 28.59
C VAL A 628 37.66 -12.91 27.47
N VAL A 629 38.52 -13.19 26.49
CA VAL A 629 38.79 -12.29 25.36
C VAL A 629 37.53 -11.99 24.57
N PHE A 630 36.77 -13.01 24.15
CA PHE A 630 35.54 -12.80 23.39
C PHE A 630 34.45 -12.10 24.21
N THR A 631 34.38 -12.32 25.52
CA THR A 631 33.42 -11.59 26.37
C THR A 631 33.72 -10.09 26.39
N TRP A 632 35.00 -9.69 26.50
CA TRP A 632 35.39 -8.29 26.42
C TRP A 632 35.14 -7.69 25.04
N LEU A 633 35.50 -8.41 23.97
CA LEU A 633 35.23 -7.97 22.59
C LEU A 633 33.73 -7.81 22.32
N TYR A 634 32.90 -8.74 22.81
CA TYR A 634 31.45 -8.65 22.77
C TYR A 634 30.97 -7.34 23.41
N GLY A 635 31.40 -7.09 24.66
CA GLY A 635 31.00 -5.91 25.43
C GLY A 635 31.40 -4.60 24.74
N ILE A 636 32.65 -4.51 24.25
CA ILE A 636 33.15 -3.34 23.51
C ILE A 636 32.37 -3.13 22.21
N SER A 637 32.11 -4.19 21.45
CA SER A 637 31.36 -4.11 20.19
C SER A 637 29.91 -3.66 20.44
N LEU A 638 29.25 -4.22 21.46
CA LEU A 638 27.90 -3.81 21.84
C LEU A 638 27.87 -2.34 22.28
N MET A 639 28.81 -1.91 23.13
CA MET A 639 28.94 -0.52 23.54
C MET A 639 29.17 0.43 22.35
N THR A 640 30.04 0.03 21.42
CA THR A 640 30.28 0.79 20.18
C THR A 640 29.00 0.89 19.35
N CYS A 641 28.20 -0.18 19.29
CA CYS A 641 26.91 -0.16 18.58
C CYS A 641 25.93 0.84 19.20
N PHE A 642 25.85 0.92 20.53
CA PHE A 642 25.06 1.95 21.22
C PHE A 642 25.54 3.37 20.90
N VAL A 643 26.86 3.61 20.94
CA VAL A 643 27.44 4.93 20.62
C VAL A 643 27.13 5.33 19.19
N LEU A 644 27.34 4.44 18.22
CA LEU A 644 27.05 4.71 16.80
C LEU A 644 25.56 4.91 16.54
N SER A 645 24.69 4.14 17.21
CA SER A 645 23.24 4.22 17.04
C SER A 645 22.63 5.50 17.59
N MET A 646 23.26 6.12 18.60
CA MET A 646 22.81 7.39 19.19
C MET A 646 23.42 8.62 18.52
N GLY A 647 24.66 8.54 18.05
CA GLY A 647 25.42 9.69 17.57
C GLY A 647 25.42 9.92 16.06
N ASN A 648 25.32 8.85 15.24
CA ASN A 648 25.60 8.93 13.81
C ASN A 648 24.48 8.35 12.95
N ARG A 649 24.21 8.98 11.79
CA ARG A 649 23.37 8.37 10.75
C ARG A 649 24.13 7.21 10.08
N PRO A 650 23.48 6.07 9.78
CA PRO A 650 24.12 4.93 9.10
C PRO A 650 24.77 5.31 7.77
N ALA A 651 24.20 6.27 7.04
CA ALA A 651 24.73 6.75 5.77
C ALA A 651 26.14 7.38 5.88
N GLY A 652 26.50 7.97 7.03
CA GLY A 652 27.83 8.54 7.28
C GLY A 652 28.81 7.57 7.96
N SER A 653 28.32 6.44 8.47
CA SER A 653 29.09 5.50 9.30
C SER A 653 29.05 4.06 8.78
N GLY A 654 28.66 3.86 7.52
CA GLY A 654 28.41 2.55 6.91
C GLY A 654 29.59 1.57 7.03
N ALA A 655 30.83 2.06 6.93
CA ALA A 655 32.03 1.23 7.10
C ALA A 655 32.11 0.59 8.51
N TYR A 656 31.76 1.33 9.56
CA TYR A 656 31.75 0.80 10.94
C TYR A 656 30.67 -0.27 11.12
N TYR A 657 29.47 -0.05 10.57
CA TYR A 657 28.40 -1.04 10.59
C TYR A 657 28.81 -2.32 9.86
N ILE A 658 29.47 -2.22 8.70
CA ILE A 658 29.99 -3.38 7.97
C ILE A 658 31.03 -4.15 8.81
N THR A 659 31.98 -3.46 9.44
CA THR A 659 32.97 -4.10 10.33
C THR A 659 32.30 -4.85 11.48
N MET A 660 31.26 -4.27 12.09
CA MET A 660 30.48 -4.94 13.13
C MET A 660 29.74 -6.17 12.62
N VAL A 661 29.16 -6.11 11.41
CA VAL A 661 28.50 -7.27 10.79
C VAL A 661 29.47 -8.44 10.67
N TYR A 662 30.71 -8.20 10.21
CA TYR A 662 31.74 -9.23 10.14
C TYR A 662 32.12 -9.77 11.52
N PHE A 663 32.30 -8.89 12.51
CA PHE A 663 32.58 -9.30 13.88
C PHE A 663 31.50 -10.22 14.45
N TRP A 664 30.24 -9.85 14.32
CA TRP A 664 29.09 -10.63 14.80
C TRP A 664 28.94 -11.97 14.07
N ALA A 665 29.26 -12.02 12.77
CA ALA A 665 29.32 -13.28 12.03
C ALA A 665 30.43 -14.20 12.56
N LEU A 666 31.59 -13.64 12.92
CA LEU A 666 32.72 -14.39 13.51
C LEU A 666 32.35 -14.96 14.89
N ILE A 667 31.67 -14.17 15.73
CA ILE A 667 31.11 -14.64 17.00
C ILE A 667 30.12 -15.78 16.76
N MET A 668 29.28 -15.70 15.72
CA MET A 668 28.36 -16.80 15.40
C MET A 668 29.10 -18.09 15.02
N ILE A 669 30.15 -17.99 14.20
CA ILE A 669 30.98 -19.14 13.82
C ILE A 669 31.59 -19.78 15.06
N TYR A 670 32.11 -18.96 15.99
CA TYR A 670 32.64 -19.43 17.26
C TYR A 670 31.58 -20.13 18.11
N LEU A 671 30.36 -19.58 18.22
CA LEU A 671 29.26 -20.21 18.98
C LEU A 671 28.77 -21.51 18.34
N LEU A 672 28.70 -21.58 17.01
CA LEU A 672 28.36 -22.81 16.30
C LEU A 672 29.43 -23.88 16.52
N PHE A 673 30.71 -23.50 16.44
CA PHE A 673 31.82 -24.38 16.78
C PHE A 673 31.71 -24.87 18.23
N ALA A 674 31.48 -23.97 19.19
CA ALA A 674 31.34 -24.31 20.60
C ALA A 674 30.21 -25.32 20.83
N ALA A 675 29.03 -25.04 20.29
CA ALA A 675 27.86 -25.90 20.44
C ALA A 675 28.09 -27.30 19.83
N VAL A 676 28.64 -27.38 18.61
CA VAL A 676 28.92 -28.66 17.94
C VAL A 676 30.04 -29.42 18.67
N PHE A 677 31.10 -28.73 19.10
CA PHE A 677 32.22 -29.36 19.79
C PHE A 677 31.81 -29.94 21.14
N ILE A 678 31.06 -29.18 21.94
CA ILE A 678 30.50 -29.65 23.23
C ILE A 678 29.59 -30.85 22.99
N ALA A 679 28.68 -30.79 22.02
CA ALA A 679 27.77 -31.89 21.72
C ALA A 679 28.53 -33.17 21.30
N VAL A 680 29.54 -33.06 20.43
CA VAL A 680 30.35 -34.21 20.00
C VAL A 680 31.13 -34.81 21.17
N LYS A 681 31.74 -33.98 22.02
CA LYS A 681 32.49 -34.44 23.18
C LYS A 681 31.59 -35.11 24.22
N ALA A 682 30.41 -34.56 24.47
CA ALA A 682 29.40 -35.18 25.32
C ALA A 682 28.97 -36.56 24.78
N ILE A 683 28.70 -36.67 23.46
CA ILE A 683 28.37 -37.96 22.84
C ILE A 683 29.53 -38.96 22.99
N ILE A 684 30.79 -38.54 22.76
CA ILE A 684 31.95 -39.43 22.87
C ILE A 684 32.14 -39.91 24.32
N ALA A 685 31.95 -39.03 25.31
CA ALA A 685 32.00 -39.41 26.72
C ALA A 685 30.93 -40.47 27.03
N ASP A 686 29.68 -40.22 26.63
CA ASP A 686 28.56 -41.14 26.84
C ASP A 686 28.76 -42.50 26.13
N VAL A 687 29.34 -42.51 24.92
CA VAL A 687 29.64 -43.74 24.15
C VAL A 687 30.73 -44.57 24.82
N ASN A 688 31.68 -43.94 25.50
CA ASN A 688 32.81 -44.62 26.12
C ASN A 688 32.48 -45.18 27.52
N ASP A 689 31.41 -44.71 28.19
CA ASP A 689 31.23 -44.93 29.63
C ASP A 689 30.45 -46.18 30.06
N SER A 690 29.79 -46.96 29.17
CA SER A 690 29.55 -48.43 29.38
C SER A 690 28.59 -49.08 28.36
N ASN A 691 28.98 -50.29 27.92
CA ASN A 691 28.16 -51.32 27.25
C ASN A 691 27.53 -51.01 25.89
N GLY A 692 28.35 -50.56 24.93
CA GLY A 692 28.00 -50.56 23.51
C GLY A 692 26.95 -49.51 23.13
N PHE A 693 26.97 -49.07 21.88
CA PHE A 693 26.07 -48.01 21.41
C PHE A 693 24.61 -48.51 21.37
N ASN A 694 23.83 -48.17 22.39
CA ASN A 694 22.39 -48.38 22.39
C ASN A 694 21.67 -47.04 22.28
N VAL A 695 20.97 -46.82 21.18
CA VAL A 695 20.28 -45.55 20.86
C VAL A 695 19.31 -45.14 21.97
N SER A 696 18.75 -46.09 22.72
CA SER A 696 17.85 -45.83 23.85
C SER A 696 18.51 -45.11 25.03
N ASP A 697 19.81 -45.27 25.24
CA ASP A 697 20.50 -44.67 26.39
C ASP A 697 20.84 -43.19 26.11
N LEU A 698 21.03 -42.83 24.84
CA LEU A 698 21.09 -41.43 24.38
C LEU A 698 19.80 -40.66 24.77
N PHE A 699 18.62 -41.27 24.60
CA PHE A 699 17.34 -40.64 24.94
C PHE A 699 17.04 -40.60 26.45
N LYS A 700 17.82 -41.29 27.30
CA LYS A 700 17.68 -41.24 28.77
C LYS A 700 18.50 -40.11 29.40
N ASN A 701 19.54 -39.61 28.73
CA ASN A 701 20.31 -38.47 29.22
C ASN A 701 19.49 -37.17 29.07
N PRO A 702 19.09 -36.51 30.16
CA PRO A 702 18.21 -35.34 30.11
C PRO A 702 18.85 -34.15 29.40
N VAL A 703 20.18 -34.00 29.44
CA VAL A 703 20.92 -32.92 28.77
C VAL A 703 20.91 -33.15 27.26
N PHE A 704 21.27 -34.37 26.84
CA PHE A 704 21.30 -34.73 25.43
C PHE A 704 19.91 -34.71 24.79
N TYR A 705 18.90 -35.24 25.48
CA TYR A 705 17.50 -35.21 25.07
C TYR A 705 16.98 -33.78 24.87
N THR A 706 17.27 -32.88 25.82
CA THR A 706 16.89 -31.46 25.74
C THR A 706 17.57 -30.75 24.57
N LEU A 707 18.84 -31.06 24.30
CA LEU A 707 19.59 -30.51 23.17
C LEU A 707 19.04 -30.98 21.82
N ILE A 708 18.74 -32.28 21.66
CA ILE A 708 18.10 -32.82 20.45
C ILE A 708 16.75 -32.16 20.22
N ILE A 709 15.89 -32.10 21.25
CA ILE A 709 14.57 -31.49 21.12
C ILE A 709 14.70 -30.03 20.71
N SER A 710 15.62 -29.28 21.30
CA SER A 710 15.83 -27.88 20.94
C SER A 710 16.24 -27.70 19.46
N VAL A 711 17.22 -28.48 19.00
CA VAL A 711 17.70 -28.43 17.60
C VAL A 711 16.60 -28.88 16.62
N MET A 712 15.92 -29.99 16.91
CA MET A 712 14.85 -30.52 16.06
C MET A 712 13.61 -29.63 16.07
N SER A 713 13.25 -29.05 17.20
CA SER A 713 12.10 -28.13 17.29
C SER A 713 12.37 -26.78 16.62
N THR A 714 13.62 -26.34 16.55
CA THR A 714 13.98 -25.11 15.86
C THR A 714 14.21 -25.37 14.37
N TYR A 715 15.23 -26.13 14.01
CA TYR A 715 15.66 -26.30 12.61
C TYR A 715 15.00 -27.49 11.92
N GLY A 716 14.72 -28.57 12.67
CA GLY A 716 14.02 -29.74 12.14
C GLY A 716 12.59 -29.40 11.70
N ILE A 717 11.86 -28.65 12.53
CA ILE A 717 10.52 -28.13 12.18
C ILE A 717 10.58 -27.25 10.94
N TRP A 718 11.56 -26.35 10.83
CA TRP A 718 11.71 -25.51 9.63
C TRP A 718 11.89 -26.35 8.38
N LEU A 719 12.80 -27.35 8.41
CA LEU A 719 13.02 -28.24 7.28
C LEU A 719 11.76 -29.05 6.92
N ILE A 720 11.12 -29.67 7.91
CA ILE A 720 9.92 -30.50 7.70
C ILE A 720 8.77 -29.63 7.17
N ALA A 721 8.53 -28.46 7.76
CA ALA A 721 7.49 -27.53 7.31
C ALA A 721 7.73 -27.08 5.87
N SER A 722 8.96 -26.75 5.49
CA SER A 722 9.32 -26.35 4.13
C SER A 722 9.14 -27.48 3.12
N LEU A 723 9.45 -28.73 3.49
CA LEU A 723 9.20 -29.90 2.66
C LEU A 723 7.70 -30.15 2.46
N LEU A 724 6.90 -30.11 3.54
CA LEU A 724 5.44 -30.28 3.48
C LEU A 724 4.76 -29.16 2.68
N MET A 725 5.34 -27.96 2.72
CA MET A 725 4.90 -26.82 1.91
C MET A 725 5.41 -26.88 0.45
N PHE A 726 6.18 -27.89 0.05
CA PHE A 726 6.78 -28.03 -1.29
C PHE A 726 7.67 -26.84 -1.70
N ASP A 727 8.37 -26.22 -0.75
CA ASP A 727 9.32 -25.12 -1.02
C ASP A 727 10.57 -25.20 -0.14
N PRO A 728 11.43 -26.24 -0.26
CA PRO A 728 12.57 -26.44 0.63
C PRO A 728 13.80 -25.60 0.29
N TRP A 729 13.83 -24.90 -0.84
CA TRP A 729 15.07 -24.40 -1.44
C TRP A 729 15.83 -23.40 -0.56
N HIS A 730 15.13 -22.55 0.18
CA HIS A 730 15.73 -21.57 1.08
C HIS A 730 16.55 -22.22 2.20
N MET A 731 16.24 -23.46 2.61
CA MET A 731 17.04 -24.21 3.58
C MET A 731 18.43 -24.56 3.05
N ILE A 732 18.60 -24.67 1.72
CA ILE A 732 19.88 -24.99 1.08
C ILE A 732 20.59 -23.70 0.66
N THR A 733 19.86 -22.74 0.07
CA THR A 733 20.48 -21.56 -0.55
C THR A 733 20.78 -20.42 0.41
N SER A 734 20.07 -20.35 1.54
CA SER A 734 20.04 -19.14 2.38
C SER A 734 20.21 -19.40 3.89
N PHE A 735 20.07 -20.64 4.35
CA PHE A 735 20.12 -20.99 5.77
C PHE A 735 21.45 -20.63 6.43
N ALA A 736 22.58 -20.92 5.78
CA ALA A 736 23.90 -20.64 6.35
C ALA A 736 24.11 -19.13 6.54
N GLN A 737 23.74 -18.31 5.54
CA GLN A 737 23.83 -16.86 5.60
C GLN A 737 22.92 -16.29 6.69
N TYR A 738 21.70 -16.83 6.82
CA TYR A 738 20.76 -16.45 7.87
C TYR A 738 21.32 -16.73 9.28
N MET A 739 21.87 -17.93 9.47
CA MET A 739 22.51 -18.32 10.73
C MET A 739 23.64 -17.35 11.10
N LEU A 740 24.55 -17.07 10.16
CA LEU A 740 25.68 -16.17 10.38
C LEU A 740 25.26 -14.73 10.71
N LEU A 741 24.16 -14.24 10.13
CA LEU A 741 23.68 -12.87 10.35
C LEU A 741 22.70 -12.74 11.53
N THR A 742 22.31 -13.84 12.18
CA THR A 742 21.41 -13.81 13.34
C THR A 742 21.92 -12.89 14.48
N PRO A 743 23.22 -12.86 14.85
CA PRO A 743 23.70 -11.95 15.88
C PRO A 743 23.70 -10.49 15.44
N THR A 744 23.83 -10.23 14.13
CA THR A 744 23.69 -8.87 13.56
C THR A 744 22.26 -8.37 13.75
N TYR A 745 21.27 -9.22 13.48
CA TYR A 745 19.86 -8.89 13.66
C TYR A 745 19.54 -8.60 15.13
N THR A 746 20.09 -9.42 16.02
CA THR A 746 19.85 -9.30 17.46
C THR A 746 20.56 -8.09 18.07
N ASN A 747 21.84 -7.86 17.75
CA ASN A 747 22.65 -6.84 18.43
C ASN A 747 22.76 -5.51 17.68
N ILE A 748 22.84 -5.50 16.34
CA ILE A 748 22.93 -4.24 15.59
C ILE A 748 21.53 -3.67 15.35
N LEU A 749 20.65 -4.45 14.71
CA LEU A 749 19.37 -3.93 14.22
C LEU A 749 18.43 -3.54 15.38
N ASN A 750 18.34 -4.35 16.43
CA ASN A 750 17.51 -4.01 17.59
C ASN A 750 18.05 -2.79 18.34
N VAL A 751 19.36 -2.72 18.62
CA VAL A 751 19.96 -1.55 19.29
C VAL A 751 19.70 -0.29 18.46
N TYR A 752 19.95 -0.33 17.16
CA TYR A 752 19.69 0.81 16.29
C TYR A 752 18.21 1.22 16.28
N ALA A 753 17.29 0.26 16.20
CA ALA A 753 15.85 0.52 16.19
C ALA A 753 15.39 1.21 17.49
N PHE A 754 15.71 0.64 18.66
CA PHE A 754 15.30 1.18 19.96
C PHE A 754 15.97 2.53 20.25
N CYS A 755 17.25 2.71 19.90
CA CYS A 755 17.94 4.00 20.01
C CYS A 755 17.34 5.08 19.09
N ASN A 756 16.62 4.70 18.03
CA ASN A 756 16.05 5.62 17.04
C ASN A 756 14.51 5.60 17.02
N THR A 757 13.87 5.34 18.15
CA THR A 757 12.40 5.45 18.35
C THR A 757 11.86 6.87 18.19
N HIS A 758 12.70 7.87 18.38
CA HIS A 758 12.40 9.29 18.17
C HIS A 758 12.38 9.69 16.68
N ASP A 759 13.02 8.92 15.81
CA ASP A 759 13.01 9.18 14.37
C ASP A 759 11.70 8.64 13.80
N ILE A 760 10.77 9.50 13.40
CA ILE A 760 9.51 9.10 12.74
C ILE A 760 9.61 9.31 11.22
N SER A 761 10.80 9.66 10.71
CA SER A 761 10.96 9.95 9.28
C SER A 761 10.72 8.69 8.43
N TRP A 762 10.06 8.90 7.31
CA TRP A 762 9.83 7.87 6.29
C TRP A 762 11.04 7.63 5.39
N GLY A 763 12.18 8.32 5.61
CA GLY A 763 13.40 8.14 4.83
C GLY A 763 13.38 8.77 3.42
N THR A 764 12.32 9.48 3.04
CA THR A 764 12.25 10.24 1.79
C THR A 764 12.76 11.67 2.01
N LYS A 765 13.75 12.08 1.23
CA LYS A 765 14.38 13.42 1.30
C LYS A 765 13.40 14.48 0.80
N GLY A 766 13.24 15.54 1.61
CA GLY A 766 12.89 16.95 1.31
C GLY A 766 11.82 17.24 0.26
N ASP A 767 10.90 18.16 0.55
CA ASP A 767 9.97 18.71 -0.43
C ASP A 767 10.73 19.67 -1.36
N ASP A 768 10.94 19.27 -2.63
CA ASP A 768 11.47 20.18 -3.64
C ASP A 768 10.26 20.75 -4.38
N GLY A 769 10.13 22.07 -4.42
CA GLY A 769 9.02 22.74 -5.10
C GLY A 769 8.98 22.38 -6.59
N ALA A 770 7.84 21.90 -7.06
CA ALA A 770 7.61 21.64 -8.49
C ALA A 770 7.55 22.96 -9.29
N GLU A 771 7.92 22.92 -10.58
CA GLU A 771 7.81 24.07 -11.48
C GLU A 771 6.37 24.58 -11.58
N LYS A 772 6.15 25.90 -11.57
CA LYS A 772 4.82 26.52 -11.57
C LYS A 772 4.07 26.23 -12.88
N LEU A 773 2.80 25.82 -12.76
CA LEU A 773 1.90 25.50 -13.88
C LEU A 773 0.96 26.69 -14.18
N PRO A 774 0.32 26.75 -15.36
CA PRO A 774 -0.64 27.81 -15.68
C PRO A 774 -1.96 27.70 -14.89
N THR A 775 -2.59 28.84 -14.59
CA THR A 775 -3.88 28.97 -13.87
C THR A 775 -5.04 29.20 -14.84
N VAL A 776 -6.22 28.62 -14.56
CA VAL A 776 -7.46 28.83 -15.31
C VAL A 776 -8.49 29.55 -14.43
N SER A 777 -9.12 30.59 -14.99
CA SER A 777 -10.24 31.31 -14.37
C SER A 777 -11.44 31.31 -15.31
N THR A 778 -12.59 30.82 -14.87
CA THR A 778 -13.85 30.84 -15.62
C THR A 778 -14.74 31.97 -15.08
N LYS A 779 -14.66 33.16 -15.67
CA LYS A 779 -15.56 34.27 -15.30
C LYS A 779 -17.00 34.07 -15.83
N ASP A 780 -17.21 33.23 -16.86
CA ASP A 780 -18.51 33.08 -17.56
C ASP A 780 -18.95 31.61 -17.76
N GLY A 781 -18.63 30.69 -16.83
CA GLY A 781 -18.99 29.25 -16.96
C GLY A 781 -18.22 28.47 -18.05
N SER A 782 -17.31 29.14 -18.76
CA SER A 782 -16.44 28.59 -19.79
C SER A 782 -14.99 28.98 -19.54
N GLY A 783 -14.08 28.01 -19.54
CA GLY A 783 -12.65 28.21 -19.33
C GLY A 783 -11.89 28.22 -20.65
N LYS A 784 -11.05 29.21 -20.88
CA LYS A 784 -10.08 29.19 -21.99
C LYS A 784 -8.88 28.34 -21.56
N THR A 785 -8.57 27.29 -22.32
CA THR A 785 -7.37 26.47 -22.08
C THR A 785 -6.73 26.10 -23.40
N ASP A 786 -5.40 26.25 -23.47
CA ASP A 786 -4.60 25.78 -24.59
C ASP A 786 -4.59 24.25 -24.59
N LEU A 787 -5.06 23.64 -25.68
CA LEU A 787 -4.85 22.23 -25.96
C LEU A 787 -3.72 22.10 -26.99
N PRO A 788 -2.80 21.14 -26.85
CA PRO A 788 -1.75 20.92 -27.84
C PRO A 788 -2.34 20.43 -29.18
N ASP A 789 -1.84 20.98 -30.30
CA ASP A 789 -2.22 20.55 -31.65
C ASP A 789 -1.63 19.16 -31.98
N GLU A 790 -2.20 18.44 -32.96
CA GLU A 790 -1.81 17.05 -33.34
C GLU A 790 -0.31 16.88 -33.67
N ALA A 791 0.31 17.91 -34.27
CA ALA A 791 1.73 17.90 -34.60
C ALA A 791 2.63 18.01 -33.36
N ASP A 792 2.18 18.71 -32.32
CA ASP A 792 2.90 18.86 -31.04
C ASP A 792 2.78 17.57 -30.21
N LEU A 793 1.60 16.94 -30.21
CA LEU A 793 1.35 15.64 -29.56
C LEU A 793 2.28 14.52 -30.07
N ASN A 794 2.46 14.41 -31.39
CA ASN A 794 3.36 13.40 -31.96
C ASN A 794 4.84 13.70 -31.64
N ALA A 795 5.25 14.96 -31.66
CA ALA A 795 6.62 15.37 -31.34
C ALA A 795 6.95 15.16 -29.84
N GLN A 796 5.99 15.43 -28.95
CA GLN A 796 6.08 15.14 -27.52
C GLN A 796 6.17 13.63 -27.28
N TYR A 797 5.29 12.85 -27.91
CA TYR A 797 5.30 11.39 -27.81
C TYR A 797 6.65 10.80 -28.27
N GLU A 798 7.22 11.26 -29.40
CA GLU A 798 8.56 10.83 -29.83
C GLU A 798 9.68 11.20 -28.86
N ARG A 799 9.61 12.38 -28.25
CA ARG A 799 10.61 12.83 -27.28
C ARG A 799 10.58 11.94 -26.03
N GLU A 800 9.40 11.67 -25.49
CA GLU A 800 9.21 10.80 -24.34
C GLU A 800 9.64 9.34 -24.66
N LEU A 801 9.34 8.83 -25.86
CA LEU A 801 9.84 7.53 -26.31
C LEU A 801 11.37 7.44 -26.36
N LYS A 802 12.06 8.54 -26.71
CA LYS A 802 13.53 8.58 -26.77
C LYS A 802 14.17 8.63 -25.37
N VAL A 803 13.52 9.24 -24.38
CA VAL A 803 14.04 9.43 -23.02
C VAL A 803 14.38 8.11 -22.31
N PHE A 804 13.62 7.05 -22.55
CA PHE A 804 13.91 5.73 -21.96
C PHE A 804 14.75 4.79 -22.86
N SER A 805 15.02 5.16 -24.12
CA SER A 805 15.72 4.31 -25.09
C SER A 805 17.26 4.26 -24.94
N ALA A 806 17.84 5.09 -24.06
CA ALA A 806 19.29 5.15 -23.80
C ALA A 806 19.66 4.84 -22.34
N LYS A 807 20.89 4.37 -22.12
CA LYS A 807 21.44 3.94 -20.81
C LYS A 807 21.73 5.15 -19.92
N PHE A 808 21.18 5.13 -18.70
CA PHE A 808 21.15 6.26 -17.77
C PHE A 808 22.46 6.46 -16.98
N VAL A 809 22.79 7.72 -16.66
CA VAL A 809 23.85 8.14 -15.75
C VAL A 809 23.24 9.02 -14.66
N GLN A 810 23.49 8.69 -13.40
CA GLN A 810 22.83 9.26 -12.23
C GLN A 810 23.50 10.59 -11.82
N GLU A 811 22.75 11.69 -11.82
CA GLU A 811 23.21 12.97 -11.22
C GLU A 811 22.89 12.97 -9.72
N VAL A 812 23.94 12.96 -8.90
CA VAL A 812 23.84 13.08 -7.44
C VAL A 812 23.87 14.56 -7.07
N LYS A 813 22.74 15.10 -6.58
CA LYS A 813 22.71 16.41 -5.91
C LYS A 813 22.74 16.25 -4.39
N PRO A 814 23.50 17.08 -3.67
CA PRO A 814 23.57 17.04 -2.21
C PRO A 814 22.27 17.55 -1.58
N PRO A 815 21.79 16.93 -0.48
CA PRO A 815 20.59 17.39 0.20
C PRO A 815 20.89 18.49 1.22
N THR A 816 20.13 19.59 1.17
CA THR A 816 19.97 20.49 2.32
C THR A 816 18.53 20.99 2.41
N ASP A 817 17.92 20.75 3.58
CA ASP A 817 16.98 21.64 4.30
C ASP A 817 16.74 21.07 5.72
N SER A 818 17.80 20.54 6.33
CA SER A 818 17.77 19.81 7.60
C SER A 818 17.73 20.70 8.85
N GLN A 819 17.22 21.93 8.77
CA GLN A 819 17.39 22.94 9.82
C GLN A 819 16.09 23.60 10.32
N LYS A 820 14.91 23.01 10.07
CA LYS A 820 13.65 23.55 10.62
C LYS A 820 12.88 22.62 11.58
N ALA A 821 13.46 21.49 11.97
CA ALA A 821 12.81 20.49 12.84
C ALA A 821 13.32 20.47 14.30
N GLU A 822 13.90 21.56 14.81
CA GLU A 822 14.70 21.49 16.05
C GLU A 822 13.92 21.69 17.37
N ALA A 823 12.68 22.21 17.35
CA ALA A 823 11.93 22.48 18.59
C ALA A 823 11.08 21.29 19.12
N GLN A 824 10.69 20.35 18.25
CA GLN A 824 9.89 19.17 18.64
C GLN A 824 10.76 17.96 19.04
N MET A 825 12.05 18.00 18.65
CA MET A 825 13.00 16.90 18.83
C MET A 825 13.38 16.65 20.30
N ASP A 826 13.32 17.65 21.17
CA ASP A 826 13.76 17.50 22.56
C ASP A 826 12.77 16.71 23.44
N TYR A 827 11.46 16.86 23.23
CA TYR A 827 10.46 15.99 23.86
C TYR A 827 10.57 14.54 23.35
N TYR A 828 10.78 14.34 22.05
CA TYR A 828 10.95 13.02 21.43
C TYR A 828 12.26 12.32 21.86
N ARG A 829 13.33 13.08 22.12
CA ARG A 829 14.59 12.55 22.67
C ARG A 829 14.45 12.03 24.10
N GLY A 830 13.55 12.62 24.90
CA GLY A 830 13.29 12.19 26.29
C GLY A 830 12.61 10.82 26.38
N VAL A 831 11.57 10.57 25.57
CA VAL A 831 10.87 9.27 25.57
C VAL A 831 11.75 8.15 25.04
N ARG A 832 12.59 8.41 24.02
CA ARG A 832 13.64 7.47 23.59
C ARG A 832 14.48 7.04 24.79
N SER A 833 15.01 8.00 25.55
CA SER A 833 15.90 7.70 26.66
C SER A 833 15.22 6.80 27.69
N VAL A 834 13.94 7.02 28.00
CA VAL A 834 13.18 6.16 28.93
C VAL A 834 12.99 4.75 28.37
N VAL A 835 12.56 4.60 27.11
CA VAL A 835 12.33 3.28 26.49
C VAL A 835 13.63 2.49 26.40
N VAL A 836 14.71 3.13 25.94
CA VAL A 836 16.04 2.50 25.82
C VAL A 836 16.59 2.15 27.21
N LEU A 837 16.47 3.03 28.21
CA LEU A 837 16.90 2.74 29.57
C LEU A 837 16.11 1.58 30.18
N ALA A 838 14.78 1.55 30.03
CA ALA A 838 13.95 0.45 30.52
C ALA A 838 14.33 -0.88 29.83
N TRP A 839 14.55 -0.87 28.53
CA TRP A 839 14.98 -2.03 27.76
C TRP A 839 16.39 -2.51 28.17
N MET A 840 17.35 -1.60 28.33
CA MET A 840 18.70 -1.90 28.78
C MET A 840 18.73 -2.45 30.21
N ILE A 841 18.05 -1.77 31.15
CA ILE A 841 18.01 -2.18 32.56
C ILE A 841 17.33 -3.54 32.69
N SER A 842 16.25 -3.80 31.94
CA SER A 842 15.57 -5.11 31.99
C SER A 842 16.42 -6.25 31.40
N ASN A 843 17.10 -6.03 30.26
CA ASN A 843 18.01 -7.03 29.69
C ASN A 843 19.27 -7.25 30.56
N PHE A 844 19.81 -6.18 31.15
CA PHE A 844 20.91 -6.28 32.10
C PHE A 844 20.50 -6.99 33.38
N GLY A 845 19.32 -6.65 33.93
CA GLY A 845 18.75 -7.29 35.11
C GLY A 845 18.52 -8.79 34.88
N LEU A 846 18.02 -9.18 33.71
CA LEU A 846 17.92 -10.58 33.31
C LEU A 846 19.28 -11.29 33.35
N ALA A 847 20.29 -10.71 32.70
CA ALA A 847 21.62 -11.30 32.68
C ALA A 847 22.26 -11.38 34.08
N ALA A 848 22.07 -10.35 34.90
CA ALA A 848 22.58 -10.28 36.27
C ALA A 848 21.93 -11.31 37.19
N VAL A 849 20.61 -11.53 37.08
CA VAL A 849 19.89 -12.55 37.86
C VAL A 849 20.32 -13.95 37.46
N VAL A 850 20.39 -14.25 36.17
CA VAL A 850 20.73 -15.60 35.67
C VAL A 850 22.18 -15.96 35.96
N LEU A 851 23.11 -15.01 35.84
CA LEU A 851 24.53 -15.23 36.11
C LEU A 851 24.92 -14.98 37.57
N SER A 852 23.95 -14.63 38.44
CA SER A 852 24.19 -14.15 39.82
C SER A 852 25.27 -13.05 39.91
N ALA A 853 25.36 -12.20 38.88
CA ALA A 853 26.37 -11.16 38.76
C ALA A 853 25.90 -9.83 39.38
N ALA A 854 26.79 -8.82 39.41
CA ALA A 854 26.49 -7.45 39.85
C ALA A 854 26.01 -7.32 41.31
N GLY A 855 26.49 -8.19 42.22
CA GLY A 855 26.28 -8.04 43.67
C GLY A 855 24.99 -8.66 44.22
N LEU A 856 24.20 -9.35 43.38
CA LEU A 856 23.02 -10.13 43.81
C LEU A 856 23.39 -11.30 44.75
N GLU A 857 24.65 -11.73 44.74
CA GLU A 857 25.23 -12.69 45.70
C GLU A 857 25.09 -12.21 47.16
N ARG A 858 25.00 -10.89 47.41
CA ARG A 858 24.89 -10.32 48.77
C ARG A 858 23.46 -10.23 49.29
N ILE A 859 22.45 -10.46 48.45
CA ILE A 859 21.02 -10.32 48.79
C ILE A 859 20.39 -11.70 49.11
N SER A 860 20.99 -12.79 48.62
CA SER A 860 20.62 -14.17 49.02
C SER A 860 21.69 -14.78 49.93
N PRO A 861 21.51 -14.76 51.27
CA PRO A 861 22.53 -15.20 52.22
C PRO A 861 22.79 -16.73 52.23
N THR A 862 22.11 -17.50 51.38
CA THR A 862 22.32 -18.94 51.15
C THR A 862 23.03 -19.28 49.83
N ALA A 863 23.31 -18.30 48.97
CA ALA A 863 23.82 -18.52 47.60
C ALA A 863 25.35 -18.39 47.49
N SER A 864 26.11 -19.02 48.38
CA SER A 864 27.59 -18.91 48.42
C SER A 864 28.31 -20.20 48.01
N THR A 865 27.75 -20.98 47.08
CA THR A 865 28.43 -22.12 46.45
C THR A 865 28.24 -22.05 44.94
N THR A 866 29.33 -22.25 44.18
CA THR A 866 29.38 -22.28 42.71
C THR A 866 28.29 -23.16 42.08
N ASP A 867 27.90 -24.24 42.77
CA ASP A 867 26.84 -25.17 42.33
C ASP A 867 25.45 -24.52 42.18
N ASP A 868 25.12 -23.49 42.95
CA ASP A 868 23.79 -22.85 42.93
C ASP A 868 23.65 -21.87 41.75
N THR A 869 24.77 -21.31 41.29
CA THR A 869 24.83 -20.42 40.11
C THR A 869 24.67 -21.22 38.82
N ASP A 870 25.37 -22.35 38.70
CA ASP A 870 25.25 -23.24 37.54
C ASP A 870 23.85 -23.86 37.46
N GLY A 871 23.24 -24.17 38.61
CA GLY A 871 21.85 -24.63 38.68
C GLY A 871 20.84 -23.63 38.08
N ARG A 872 20.94 -22.33 38.41
CA ARG A 872 20.02 -21.30 37.89
C ARG A 872 20.19 -21.06 36.39
N ALA A 873 21.43 -20.99 35.91
CA ALA A 873 21.72 -20.84 34.49
C ALA A 873 21.16 -22.03 33.70
N ASN A 874 21.34 -23.25 34.19
CA ASN A 874 20.81 -24.47 33.56
C ASN A 874 19.28 -24.52 33.55
N ILE A 875 18.61 -24.11 34.65
CA ILE A 875 17.14 -24.02 34.70
C ILE A 875 16.63 -22.97 33.72
N TYR A 876 17.21 -21.77 33.71
CA TYR A 876 16.80 -20.69 32.80
C TYR A 876 16.97 -21.11 31.33
N MET A 877 18.13 -21.66 30.98
CA MET A 877 18.40 -22.18 29.64
C MET A 877 17.40 -23.26 29.25
N SER A 878 17.07 -24.19 30.16
CA SER A 878 16.05 -25.21 29.92
C SER A 878 14.69 -24.56 29.64
N VAL A 879 14.26 -23.58 30.45
CA VAL A 879 13.00 -22.85 30.23
C VAL A 879 12.98 -22.15 28.87
N VAL A 880 14.07 -21.48 28.48
CA VAL A 880 14.18 -20.82 27.17
C VAL A 880 14.09 -21.83 26.03
N LEU A 881 14.86 -22.93 26.08
CA LEU A 881 14.86 -23.95 25.03
C LEU A 881 13.50 -24.63 24.88
N TRP A 882 12.86 -25.01 25.99
CA TRP A 882 11.52 -25.59 25.97
C TRP A 882 10.44 -24.60 25.53
N SER A 883 10.59 -23.31 25.85
CA SER A 883 9.68 -22.27 25.36
C SER A 883 9.83 -22.06 23.86
N VAL A 884 11.06 -22.00 23.33
CA VAL A 884 11.32 -21.92 21.88
C VAL A 884 10.76 -23.15 21.16
N ALA A 885 10.94 -24.34 21.75
CA ALA A 885 10.39 -25.58 21.21
C ALA A 885 8.85 -25.55 21.20
N GLY A 886 8.22 -25.08 22.27
CA GLY A 886 6.77 -24.91 22.38
C GLY A 886 6.21 -23.91 21.37
N LEU A 887 6.84 -22.73 21.24
CA LEU A 887 6.46 -21.71 20.27
C LEU A 887 6.59 -22.23 18.83
N SER A 888 7.68 -22.93 18.51
CA SER A 888 7.91 -23.50 17.18
C SER A 888 6.92 -24.63 16.86
N SER A 889 6.60 -25.47 17.85
CA SER A 889 5.58 -26.51 17.71
C SER A 889 4.19 -25.92 17.49
N PHE A 890 3.84 -24.85 18.20
CA PHE A 890 2.57 -24.15 18.02
C PHE A 890 2.44 -23.59 16.59
N LYS A 891 3.48 -22.92 16.09
CA LYS A 891 3.55 -22.47 14.68
C LYS A 891 3.37 -23.62 13.70
N PHE A 892 4.07 -24.72 13.92
CA PHE A 892 3.98 -25.90 13.06
C PHE A 892 2.56 -26.48 13.01
N ILE A 893 1.92 -26.66 14.17
CA ILE A 893 0.54 -27.18 14.25
C ILE A 893 -0.43 -26.28 13.49
N GLY A 894 -0.32 -24.95 13.66
CA GLY A 894 -1.14 -24.00 12.91
C GLY A 894 -0.89 -24.04 11.40
N ALA A 895 0.37 -24.14 10.98
CA ALA A 895 0.72 -24.29 9.57
C ALA A 895 0.20 -25.61 8.97
N MET A 896 0.20 -26.70 9.74
CA MET A 896 -0.38 -27.98 9.32
C MET A 896 -1.90 -27.90 9.21
N TRP A 897 -2.56 -27.26 10.17
CA TRP A 897 -4.00 -27.00 10.09
C TRP A 897 -4.34 -26.19 8.83
N PHE A 898 -3.59 -25.13 8.55
CA PHE A 898 -3.76 -24.34 7.33
C PHE A 898 -3.60 -25.20 6.06
N LEU A 899 -2.59 -26.06 5.99
CA LEU A 899 -2.40 -26.97 4.85
C LEU A 899 -3.60 -27.91 4.65
N VAL A 900 -4.10 -28.52 5.73
CA VAL A 900 -5.27 -29.39 5.69
C VAL A 900 -6.48 -28.62 5.17
N VAL A 901 -6.76 -27.42 5.70
CA VAL A 901 -7.87 -26.58 5.23
C VAL A 901 -7.70 -26.22 3.76
N ARG A 902 -6.49 -25.85 3.33
CA ARG A 902 -6.17 -25.51 1.94
C ARG A 902 -6.39 -26.68 0.98
N MET A 903 -6.11 -27.92 1.39
CA MET A 903 -6.38 -29.10 0.56
C MET A 903 -7.86 -29.22 0.21
N PHE A 904 -8.76 -28.85 1.12
CA PHE A 904 -10.21 -28.90 0.88
C PHE A 904 -10.78 -27.64 0.23
N ARG A 905 -10.27 -26.45 0.59
CA ARG A 905 -10.80 -25.16 0.09
C ARG A 905 -10.17 -24.70 -1.23
N GLY A 906 -8.97 -25.16 -1.56
CA GLY A 906 -8.29 -24.85 -2.83
C GLY A 906 -7.77 -23.40 -2.95
N VAL A 907 -7.60 -22.71 -1.82
CA VAL A 907 -7.01 -21.36 -1.69
C VAL A 907 -6.05 -21.34 -0.51
#